data_AF-A0AAV2YEK4-F1
#
_entry.id   AF-A0AAV2YEK4-F1
#
_cell.length_a   1.000
_cell.length_b   1.000
_cell.length_c   1.000
_cell.angle_alpha   90.00
_cell.angle_beta   90.00
_cell.angle_gamma   90.00
#
_symmetry.space_group_name_H-M   'P 1'
#
loop_
_entity.id
_entity.type
_entity.pdbx_description
1 polymer ?
#
loop_
_entity_poly.entity_id
_entity_poly.type
_entity_poly.pdbx_seq_one_letter_code
_entity_poly.pdbx_strand_id
1 'polypeptide(L)'
;MHRASVEAMELEYDGQNAFTAAANGDFPLVVLIWGMAMAPPPPAAGKSAGPVDLLAATDAAHNSLLHHTAASPVDPADIAHFLLQQIFGSQRQESLVDARNVAQETPLIRAAHVGNLRVTDILINFGRASLGARDSNGHTPAHHAAAEGHLWVLHYLLESEAKLIQPPHQNRSEPLGGLCPAQRDVLYYAARSGHAVIVDYLLRRGFSADRADADGRTLLEQLPKGSAAYDTVRKLVKAHMTAMVSGGLNEEGTPSPLQRCGFHYIHPFARFDSFPTCAQQSTTTIRSTRVGFLLLYGVSLFAFLSTCYYLPWCIALPLLVVTLVGMFMSMRPSHGHGHGHGHGGPEQQKPANAAGLLQIHASKRKVKVPPTAPLTTPALPKASGGILGSLLKAQPEGFIGVWLGWVLLFTFFYIVLWVDPKYKHISRDNSVLMGVVGAVEVVFLLSWLRLAVVCPSDPGVIKTFETDIEEFLKNSVFALPLNTTTDCHTCLVRKPIRSKHCSRCGVCVARMDHHCVWINRCVGFDNHRLFVVFLVLHCIIIAGFVALSILTLVDVIVHDGKKPASAMDVWIKIPGLVDNHLLVLVVLGWGFPAFFALTIMLKQQLENAAKNMTVNEAINWRRYAYLNGSGEPNSPSKMKNVFDRGPCANLSEFWRRSGPYARDYHDVFEAPGSLAEAEAADGQPLHGSIQQA
;
A
#
# COMPACT_ATOMS: atom_id res chain seq x y z
N MET A 1 -17.52 -28.03 -28.51
CA MET A 1 -16.54 -26.95 -28.23
C MET A 1 -16.30 -26.16 -29.50
N HIS A 2 -16.26 -24.82 -29.41
CA HIS A 2 -15.90 -23.97 -30.54
C HIS A 2 -14.40 -24.17 -30.85
N ARG A 3 -14.00 -24.02 -32.11
CA ARG A 3 -12.60 -24.16 -32.56
C ARG A 3 -11.61 -23.37 -31.70
N ALA A 4 -11.94 -22.14 -31.32
CA ALA A 4 -11.12 -21.30 -30.45
C ALA A 4 -10.90 -21.89 -29.04
N SER A 5 -11.86 -22.69 -28.53
CA SER A 5 -11.76 -23.33 -27.22
C SER A 5 -10.79 -24.51 -27.23
N VAL A 6 -10.75 -25.26 -28.33
CA VAL A 6 -9.79 -26.37 -28.52
C VAL A 6 -8.38 -25.81 -28.67
N GLU A 7 -8.21 -24.79 -29.53
CA GLU A 7 -6.91 -24.13 -29.75
C GLU A 7 -6.39 -23.44 -28.47
N ALA A 8 -7.27 -22.90 -27.61
CA ALA A 8 -6.88 -22.30 -26.33
C ALA A 8 -6.44 -23.33 -25.28
N MET A 9 -6.97 -24.55 -25.32
CA MET A 9 -6.56 -25.63 -24.41
C MET A 9 -5.25 -26.29 -24.84
N GLU A 10 -4.97 -26.35 -26.15
CA GLU A 10 -3.72 -26.86 -26.71
C GLU A 10 -2.56 -25.86 -26.60
N LEU A 11 -2.85 -24.57 -26.37
CA LEU A 11 -1.83 -23.54 -26.17
C LEU A 11 -1.27 -23.58 -24.74
N GLU A 12 -0.18 -24.33 -24.59
CA GLU A 12 0.49 -24.57 -23.32
C GLU A 12 1.91 -23.99 -23.28
N TYR A 13 2.34 -23.56 -22.09
CA TYR A 13 3.73 -23.25 -21.78
C TYR A 13 4.13 -24.01 -20.52
N ASP A 14 5.20 -24.78 -20.61
CA ASP A 14 5.69 -25.65 -19.52
C ASP A 14 4.61 -26.59 -18.94
N GLY A 15 3.76 -27.13 -19.82
CA GLY A 15 2.67 -28.05 -19.47
C GLY A 15 1.45 -27.40 -18.79
N GLN A 16 1.37 -26.06 -18.78
CA GLN A 16 0.22 -25.32 -18.26
C GLN A 16 -0.44 -24.48 -19.36
N ASN A 17 -1.77 -24.56 -19.46
CA ASN A 17 -2.57 -23.69 -20.32
C ASN A 17 -3.08 -22.46 -19.55
N ALA A 18 -3.65 -21.49 -20.26
CA ALA A 18 -4.12 -20.24 -19.68
C ALA A 18 -5.14 -20.45 -18.54
N PHE A 19 -6.03 -21.44 -18.64
CA PHE A 19 -7.03 -21.72 -17.61
C PHE A 19 -6.39 -22.20 -16.32
N THR A 20 -5.45 -23.16 -16.41
CA THR A 20 -4.70 -23.66 -15.25
C THR A 20 -3.83 -22.57 -14.61
N ALA A 21 -3.15 -21.76 -15.42
CA ALA A 21 -2.37 -20.62 -14.92
C ALA A 21 -3.25 -19.59 -14.19
N ALA A 22 -4.44 -19.31 -14.72
CA ALA A 22 -5.39 -18.40 -14.09
C ALA A 22 -5.96 -18.95 -12.77
N ALA A 23 -6.27 -20.25 -12.72
CA ALA A 23 -6.71 -20.93 -11.50
C ALA A 23 -5.63 -20.97 -10.40
N ASN A 24 -4.35 -20.94 -10.79
CA ASN A 24 -3.21 -20.87 -9.88
C ASN A 24 -2.80 -19.44 -9.50
N GLY A 25 -3.41 -18.41 -10.10
CA GLY A 25 -3.06 -17.01 -9.86
C GLY A 25 -1.72 -16.56 -10.49
N ASP A 26 -1.17 -17.31 -11.46
CA ASP A 26 0.11 -16.98 -12.10
C ASP A 26 -0.07 -15.92 -13.19
N PHE A 27 -0.08 -14.65 -12.77
CA PHE A 27 -0.25 -13.52 -13.67
C PHE A 27 0.83 -13.44 -14.78
N PRO A 28 2.14 -13.57 -14.48
CA PRO A 28 3.17 -13.60 -15.53
C PRO A 28 2.94 -14.66 -16.60
N LEU A 29 2.57 -15.88 -16.21
CA LEU A 29 2.31 -16.97 -17.14
C LEU A 29 1.05 -16.72 -17.98
N VAL A 30 -0.02 -16.21 -17.39
CA VAL A 30 -1.23 -15.81 -18.12
C VAL A 30 -0.91 -14.76 -19.19
N VAL A 31 -0.11 -13.74 -18.87
CA VAL A 31 0.30 -12.70 -19.83
C VAL A 31 1.20 -13.27 -20.93
N LEU A 32 2.08 -14.21 -20.60
CA LEU A 32 2.94 -14.88 -21.58
C LEU A 32 2.10 -15.68 -22.59
N ILE A 33 1.21 -16.55 -22.10
CA ILE A 33 0.32 -17.36 -22.94
C ILE A 33 -0.62 -16.46 -23.75
N TRP A 34 -1.09 -15.36 -23.17
CA TRP A 34 -1.86 -14.35 -23.90
C TRP A 34 -1.07 -13.74 -25.06
N GLY A 35 0.19 -13.39 -24.84
CA GLY A 35 1.08 -12.90 -25.89
C GLY A 35 1.28 -13.92 -27.01
N MET A 36 1.42 -15.20 -26.65
CA MET A 36 1.51 -16.31 -27.61
C MET A 36 0.22 -16.48 -28.42
N ALA A 37 -0.95 -16.38 -27.79
CA ALA A 37 -2.25 -16.49 -28.45
C ALA A 37 -2.52 -15.37 -29.47
N MET A 38 -2.00 -14.18 -29.20
CA MET A 38 -2.15 -12.99 -30.05
C MET A 38 -1.05 -12.87 -31.12
N ALA A 39 -0.03 -13.72 -31.08
CA ALA A 39 1.06 -13.68 -32.05
C ALA A 39 0.58 -14.17 -33.43
N PRO A 40 0.97 -13.49 -34.53
CA PRO A 40 0.67 -13.98 -35.87
C PRO A 40 1.39 -15.32 -36.11
N PRO A 41 0.72 -16.30 -36.74
CA PRO A 41 1.34 -17.60 -37.01
C PRO A 41 2.59 -17.44 -37.91
N PRO A 42 3.60 -18.32 -37.77
CA PRO A 42 4.72 -18.32 -38.69
C PRO A 42 4.26 -18.60 -40.13
N PRO A 43 4.93 -18.04 -41.15
CA PRO A 43 4.49 -18.09 -42.55
C PRO A 43 4.40 -19.52 -43.15
N ALA A 44 4.94 -20.53 -42.45
CA ALA A 44 4.89 -21.94 -42.83
C ALA A 44 3.64 -22.68 -42.31
N ALA A 45 2.90 -22.11 -41.36
CA ALA A 45 1.63 -22.66 -40.89
C ALA A 45 0.53 -22.19 -41.86
N GLY A 46 -0.21 -23.15 -42.44
CA GLY A 46 -1.22 -22.86 -43.46
C GLY A 46 -2.25 -21.79 -43.06
N LYS A 47 -2.93 -21.22 -44.06
CA LYS A 47 -3.88 -20.07 -43.99
C LYS A 47 -5.04 -20.17 -42.98
N SER A 48 -5.11 -21.20 -42.14
CA SER A 48 -6.21 -21.44 -41.21
C SER A 48 -5.95 -21.00 -39.75
N ALA A 49 -4.71 -20.77 -39.31
CA ALA A 49 -4.41 -20.47 -37.90
C ALA A 49 -4.47 -18.96 -37.59
N GLY A 50 -5.67 -18.43 -37.33
CA GLY A 50 -5.81 -17.06 -36.81
C GLY A 50 -5.35 -16.94 -35.34
N PRO A 51 -5.25 -15.73 -34.78
CA PRO A 51 -5.01 -15.55 -33.35
C PRO A 51 -6.11 -16.21 -32.52
N VAL A 52 -5.73 -16.84 -31.41
CA VAL A 52 -6.65 -17.56 -30.53
C VAL A 52 -7.36 -16.55 -29.63
N ASP A 53 -8.69 -16.44 -29.74
CA ASP A 53 -9.49 -15.55 -28.89
C ASP A 53 -9.70 -16.15 -27.49
N LEU A 54 -8.72 -15.93 -26.61
CA LEU A 54 -8.76 -16.40 -25.22
C LEU A 54 -9.92 -15.82 -24.41
N LEU A 55 -10.49 -14.68 -24.79
CA LEU A 55 -11.64 -14.08 -24.08
C LEU A 55 -12.93 -14.87 -24.30
N ALA A 56 -13.11 -15.41 -25.50
CA ALA A 56 -14.28 -16.20 -25.86
C ALA A 56 -14.07 -17.70 -25.65
N ALA A 57 -12.83 -18.13 -25.37
CA ALA A 57 -12.51 -19.52 -25.11
C ALA A 57 -13.11 -19.99 -23.76
N THR A 58 -13.62 -21.22 -23.74
CA THR A 58 -14.17 -21.87 -22.56
C THR A 58 -13.65 -23.29 -22.44
N ASP A 59 -13.58 -23.81 -21.22
CA ASP A 59 -13.29 -25.23 -20.98
C ASP A 59 -14.50 -26.13 -21.32
N ALA A 60 -14.37 -27.44 -21.05
CA ALA A 60 -15.42 -28.42 -21.31
C ALA A 60 -16.70 -28.20 -20.48
N ALA A 61 -16.59 -27.52 -19.34
CA ALA A 61 -17.72 -27.13 -18.49
C ALA A 61 -18.24 -25.72 -18.80
N HIS A 62 -17.83 -25.14 -19.94
CA HIS A 62 -18.15 -23.78 -20.35
C HIS A 62 -17.67 -22.69 -19.38
N ASN A 63 -16.67 -22.97 -18.54
CA ASN A 63 -16.03 -21.93 -17.75
C ASN A 63 -15.12 -21.10 -18.65
N SER A 64 -15.34 -19.80 -18.67
CA SER A 64 -14.40 -18.85 -19.29
C SER A 64 -13.16 -18.67 -18.42
N LEU A 65 -12.13 -18.02 -18.98
CA LEU A 65 -10.92 -17.67 -18.23
C LEU A 65 -11.23 -16.82 -16.98
N LEU A 66 -12.29 -16.00 -17.05
CA LEU A 66 -12.76 -15.19 -15.93
C LEU A 66 -13.41 -16.05 -14.82
N HIS A 67 -14.05 -17.17 -15.15
CA HIS A 67 -14.56 -18.13 -14.15
C HIS A 67 -13.42 -18.79 -13.37
N HIS A 68 -12.35 -19.22 -14.06
CA HIS A 68 -11.16 -19.80 -13.42
C HIS A 68 -10.46 -18.78 -12.53
N THR A 69 -10.31 -17.54 -13.01
CA THR A 69 -9.77 -16.42 -12.23
C THR A 69 -10.61 -16.15 -10.98
N ALA A 70 -11.94 -16.14 -11.11
CA ALA A 70 -12.85 -15.90 -9.99
C ALA A 70 -12.87 -17.04 -8.97
N ALA A 71 -12.68 -18.28 -9.42
CA ALA A 71 -12.62 -19.46 -8.56
C ALA A 71 -11.23 -19.73 -7.95
N SER A 72 -10.21 -18.92 -8.29
CA SER A 72 -8.87 -19.12 -7.75
C SER A 72 -8.82 -18.83 -6.25
N PRO A 73 -8.26 -19.74 -5.44
CA PRO A 73 -8.03 -19.52 -4.01
C PRO A 73 -6.80 -18.63 -3.73
N VAL A 74 -5.96 -18.38 -4.74
CA VAL A 74 -4.77 -17.51 -4.69
C VAL A 74 -5.12 -16.14 -5.30
N ASP A 75 -4.60 -15.04 -4.76
CA ASP A 75 -4.92 -13.64 -5.14
C ASP A 75 -4.77 -13.37 -6.66
N PRO A 76 -5.86 -13.42 -7.45
CA PRO A 76 -5.81 -13.40 -8.90
C PRO A 76 -6.26 -12.01 -9.43
N ALA A 77 -6.19 -10.98 -8.59
CA ALA A 77 -6.75 -9.67 -8.88
C ALA A 77 -6.14 -9.00 -10.11
N ASP A 78 -4.84 -9.18 -10.32
CA ASP A 78 -4.14 -8.63 -11.49
C ASP A 78 -4.63 -9.29 -12.79
N ILE A 79 -4.89 -10.60 -12.74
CA ILE A 79 -5.50 -11.35 -13.84
C ILE A 79 -6.93 -10.82 -14.09
N ALA A 80 -7.74 -10.67 -13.05
CA ALA A 80 -9.12 -10.17 -13.18
C ALA A 80 -9.17 -8.77 -13.80
N HIS A 81 -8.33 -7.83 -13.33
CA HIS A 81 -8.22 -6.50 -13.91
C HIS A 81 -7.74 -6.53 -15.37
N PHE A 82 -6.71 -7.33 -15.65
CA PHE A 82 -6.20 -7.49 -17.00
C PHE A 82 -7.28 -8.00 -17.95
N LEU A 83 -7.96 -9.09 -17.60
CA LEU A 83 -9.01 -9.69 -18.42
C LEU A 83 -10.17 -8.72 -18.64
N LEU A 84 -10.65 -8.06 -17.59
CA LEU A 84 -11.72 -7.07 -17.72
C LEU A 84 -11.29 -5.90 -18.60
N GLN A 85 -10.06 -5.41 -18.47
CA GLN A 85 -9.54 -4.35 -19.35
C GLN A 85 -9.54 -4.79 -20.83
N GLN A 86 -9.17 -6.05 -21.12
CA GLN A 86 -9.26 -6.59 -22.48
C GLN A 86 -10.72 -6.74 -22.95
N ILE A 87 -11.62 -7.18 -22.07
CA ILE A 87 -13.07 -7.27 -22.36
C ILE A 87 -13.62 -5.88 -22.71
N PHE A 88 -13.31 -4.85 -21.93
CA PHE A 88 -13.68 -3.46 -22.19
C PHE A 88 -13.13 -2.96 -23.52
N GLY A 89 -11.86 -3.23 -23.80
CA GLY A 89 -11.23 -2.89 -25.09
C GLY A 89 -11.91 -3.56 -26.29
N SER A 90 -12.46 -4.77 -26.10
CA SER A 90 -13.20 -5.51 -27.13
C SER A 90 -14.66 -5.10 -27.32
N GLN A 91 -15.20 -4.23 -26.44
CA GLN A 91 -16.62 -3.83 -26.42
C GLN A 91 -17.63 -4.99 -26.24
N ARG A 92 -17.19 -6.13 -25.69
CA ARG A 92 -18.04 -7.34 -25.46
C ARG A 92 -18.46 -7.51 -23.99
N GLN A 93 -18.56 -6.42 -23.23
CA GLN A 93 -18.78 -6.45 -21.78
C GLN A 93 -20.04 -7.23 -21.38
N GLU A 94 -21.19 -6.91 -21.97
CA GLU A 94 -22.48 -7.52 -21.64
C GLU A 94 -22.51 -9.04 -21.87
N SER A 95 -21.70 -9.54 -22.81
CA SER A 95 -21.65 -10.97 -23.15
C SER A 95 -20.65 -11.76 -22.29
N LEU A 96 -19.56 -11.14 -21.82
CA LEU A 96 -18.43 -11.87 -21.25
C LEU A 96 -18.28 -11.73 -19.73
N VAL A 97 -18.70 -10.61 -19.12
CA VAL A 97 -18.59 -10.42 -17.66
C VAL A 97 -19.55 -11.34 -16.91
N ASP A 98 -20.80 -11.41 -17.37
CA ASP A 98 -21.84 -12.29 -16.83
C ASP A 98 -22.00 -13.57 -17.67
N ALA A 99 -20.92 -14.01 -18.33
CA ALA A 99 -20.91 -15.28 -19.06
C ALA A 99 -21.34 -16.42 -18.12
N ARG A 100 -22.06 -17.41 -18.66
CA ARG A 100 -22.64 -18.50 -17.87
C ARG A 100 -22.01 -19.83 -18.24
N ASN A 101 -21.57 -20.58 -17.22
CA ASN A 101 -21.10 -21.95 -17.40
C ASN A 101 -22.28 -22.95 -17.51
N VAL A 102 -21.99 -24.25 -17.58
CA VAL A 102 -23.03 -25.31 -17.67
C VAL A 102 -24.03 -25.26 -16.50
N ALA A 103 -23.56 -24.92 -15.29
CA ALA A 103 -24.41 -24.78 -14.10
C ALA A 103 -25.18 -23.44 -14.05
N GLN A 104 -25.08 -22.61 -15.10
CA GLN A 104 -25.58 -21.24 -15.19
C GLN A 104 -24.92 -20.28 -14.19
N GLU A 105 -23.79 -20.65 -13.59
CA GLU A 105 -23.03 -19.79 -12.70
C GLU A 105 -22.33 -18.71 -13.52
N THR A 106 -22.31 -17.48 -12.99
CA THR A 106 -21.46 -16.40 -13.51
C THR A 106 -20.12 -16.38 -12.77
N PRO A 107 -19.10 -15.66 -13.27
CA PRO A 107 -17.85 -15.47 -12.54
C PRO A 107 -18.08 -14.89 -11.14
N LEU A 108 -19.08 -14.02 -10.97
CA LEU A 108 -19.44 -13.47 -9.65
C LEU A 108 -19.97 -14.55 -8.70
N ILE A 109 -20.75 -15.51 -9.19
CA ILE A 109 -21.22 -16.66 -8.39
C ILE A 109 -20.02 -17.52 -7.96
N ARG A 110 -19.07 -17.81 -8.86
CA ARG A 110 -17.85 -18.57 -8.52
C ARG A 110 -16.99 -17.85 -7.48
N ALA A 111 -16.79 -16.54 -7.62
CA ALA A 111 -16.07 -15.73 -6.63
C ALA A 111 -16.76 -15.77 -5.25
N ALA A 112 -18.09 -15.69 -5.23
CA ALA A 112 -18.86 -15.74 -4.00
C ALA A 112 -18.86 -17.13 -3.33
N HIS A 113 -18.88 -18.20 -4.11
CA HIS A 113 -18.76 -19.57 -3.62
C HIS A 113 -17.39 -19.84 -2.99
N VAL A 114 -16.29 -19.30 -3.55
CA VAL A 114 -14.93 -19.52 -3.00
C VAL A 114 -14.60 -18.51 -1.88
N GLY A 115 -15.35 -17.40 -1.79
CA GLY A 115 -15.09 -16.35 -0.82
C GLY A 115 -14.05 -15.32 -1.28
N ASN A 116 -13.82 -15.21 -2.59
CA ASN A 116 -12.83 -14.30 -3.17
C ASN A 116 -13.37 -12.85 -3.24
N LEU A 117 -13.32 -12.15 -2.10
CA LEU A 117 -13.82 -10.78 -1.96
C LEU A 117 -13.19 -9.79 -2.95
N ARG A 118 -11.90 -9.95 -3.26
CA ARG A 118 -11.19 -9.01 -4.13
C ARG A 118 -11.66 -9.14 -5.57
N VAL A 119 -11.85 -10.35 -6.08
CA VAL A 119 -12.46 -10.54 -7.41
C VAL A 119 -13.93 -10.13 -7.40
N THR A 120 -14.68 -10.40 -6.32
CA THR A 120 -16.06 -9.91 -6.16
C THR A 120 -16.14 -8.37 -6.31
N ASP A 121 -15.27 -7.62 -5.61
CA ASP A 121 -15.19 -6.16 -5.71
C ASP A 121 -14.88 -5.69 -7.14
N ILE A 122 -13.88 -6.31 -7.78
CA ILE A 122 -13.48 -6.00 -9.15
C ILE A 122 -14.63 -6.28 -10.14
N LEU A 123 -15.30 -7.42 -10.03
CA LEU A 123 -16.41 -7.77 -10.91
C LEU A 123 -17.59 -6.80 -10.77
N ILE A 124 -17.90 -6.36 -9.55
CA ILE A 124 -19.02 -5.44 -9.28
C ILE A 124 -18.68 -4.01 -9.71
N ASN A 125 -17.57 -3.46 -9.23
CA ASN A 125 -17.24 -2.05 -9.43
C ASN A 125 -16.61 -1.78 -10.79
N PHE A 126 -15.71 -2.65 -11.24
CA PHE A 126 -15.04 -2.50 -12.53
C PHE A 126 -15.83 -3.21 -13.63
N GLY A 127 -16.18 -4.48 -13.44
CA GLY A 127 -16.89 -5.29 -14.44
C GLY A 127 -18.37 -4.94 -14.63
N ARG A 128 -19.01 -4.27 -13.65
CA ARG A 128 -20.47 -4.05 -13.59
C ARG A 128 -21.28 -5.35 -13.65
N ALA A 129 -20.78 -6.41 -13.01
CA ALA A 129 -21.43 -7.71 -12.96
C ALA A 129 -22.81 -7.64 -12.28
N SER A 130 -23.74 -8.48 -12.75
CA SER A 130 -25.10 -8.53 -12.22
C SER A 130 -25.18 -9.21 -10.85
N LEU A 131 -25.54 -8.44 -9.82
CA LEU A 131 -25.75 -8.95 -8.45
C LEU A 131 -26.92 -9.94 -8.33
N GLY A 132 -27.93 -9.77 -9.20
CA GLY A 132 -29.15 -10.59 -9.22
C GLY A 132 -29.06 -11.82 -10.13
N ALA A 133 -27.88 -12.13 -10.69
CA ALA A 133 -27.69 -13.31 -11.51
C ALA A 133 -28.00 -14.57 -10.70
N ARG A 134 -28.66 -15.55 -11.35
CA ARG A 134 -29.09 -16.80 -10.73
C ARG A 134 -28.47 -18.00 -11.44
N ASP A 135 -28.01 -18.98 -10.69
CA ASP A 135 -27.59 -20.28 -11.22
C ASP A 135 -28.80 -21.16 -11.61
N SER A 136 -28.53 -22.39 -12.03
CA SER A 136 -29.55 -23.37 -12.44
C SER A 136 -30.51 -23.78 -11.31
N ASN A 137 -30.11 -23.61 -10.05
CA ASN A 137 -30.94 -23.85 -8.87
C ASN A 137 -31.69 -22.58 -8.43
N GLY A 138 -31.47 -21.46 -9.12
CA GLY A 138 -32.05 -20.17 -8.81
C GLY A 138 -31.37 -19.42 -7.67
N HIS A 139 -30.15 -19.83 -7.27
CA HIS A 139 -29.35 -19.17 -6.23
C HIS A 139 -28.55 -17.99 -6.79
N THR A 140 -28.49 -16.91 -6.02
CA THR A 140 -27.68 -15.71 -6.31
C THR A 140 -26.28 -15.83 -5.71
N PRO A 141 -25.31 -14.96 -6.08
CA PRO A 141 -24.00 -14.91 -5.42
C PRO A 141 -24.10 -14.83 -3.88
N ALA A 142 -25.10 -14.10 -3.36
CA ALA A 142 -25.29 -13.96 -1.92
C ALA A 142 -25.71 -15.27 -1.24
N HIS A 143 -26.50 -16.13 -1.92
CA HIS A 143 -26.85 -17.46 -1.40
C HIS A 143 -25.62 -18.35 -1.27
N HIS A 144 -24.73 -18.33 -2.28
CA HIS A 144 -23.46 -19.08 -2.25
C HIS A 144 -22.55 -18.59 -1.13
N ALA A 145 -22.35 -17.28 -0.99
CA ALA A 145 -21.54 -16.72 0.09
C ALA A 145 -22.09 -17.07 1.49
N ALA A 146 -23.42 -17.09 1.65
CA ALA A 146 -24.07 -17.49 2.90
C ALA A 146 -23.93 -18.99 3.19
N ALA A 147 -24.08 -19.85 2.17
CA ALA A 147 -23.96 -21.30 2.31
C ALA A 147 -22.54 -21.75 2.68
N GLU A 148 -21.52 -21.10 2.10
CA GLU A 148 -20.11 -21.45 2.27
C GLU A 148 -19.43 -20.75 3.46
N GLY A 149 -20.13 -19.82 4.13
CA GLY A 149 -19.61 -19.17 5.35
C GLY A 149 -18.78 -17.92 5.10
N HIS A 150 -18.88 -17.32 3.92
CA HIS A 150 -18.10 -16.15 3.52
C HIS A 150 -18.81 -14.84 3.91
N LEU A 151 -18.79 -14.52 5.21
CA LEU A 151 -19.45 -13.34 5.78
C LEU A 151 -19.13 -12.03 5.03
N TRP A 152 -17.87 -11.81 4.68
CA TRP A 152 -17.43 -10.57 4.04
C TRP A 152 -17.93 -10.40 2.62
N VAL A 153 -17.92 -11.48 1.84
CA VAL A 153 -18.47 -11.47 0.49
C VAL A 153 -19.98 -11.27 0.55
N LEU A 154 -20.65 -11.95 1.48
CA LEU A 154 -22.07 -11.76 1.74
C LEU A 154 -22.38 -10.31 2.13
N HIS A 155 -21.66 -9.73 3.09
CA HIS A 155 -21.81 -8.34 3.51
C HIS A 155 -21.68 -7.39 2.31
N TYR A 156 -20.61 -7.54 1.54
CA TYR A 156 -20.31 -6.68 0.40
C TYR A 156 -21.37 -6.76 -0.70
N LEU A 157 -21.88 -7.97 -0.99
CA LEU A 157 -22.96 -8.19 -1.95
C LEU A 157 -24.26 -7.51 -1.49
N LEU A 158 -24.64 -7.67 -0.22
CA LEU A 158 -25.87 -7.06 0.33
C LEU A 158 -25.77 -5.53 0.38
N GLU A 159 -24.61 -4.97 0.72
CA GLU A 159 -24.37 -3.52 0.66
C GLU A 159 -24.44 -2.98 -0.77
N SER A 160 -23.80 -3.68 -1.70
CA SER A 160 -23.80 -3.29 -3.12
C SER A 160 -25.21 -3.30 -3.68
N GLU A 161 -26.02 -4.30 -3.32
CA GLU A 161 -27.43 -4.37 -3.71
C GLU A 161 -28.26 -3.26 -3.06
N ALA A 162 -28.07 -3.00 -1.76
CA ALA A 162 -28.78 -1.94 -1.06
C ALA A 162 -28.50 -0.55 -1.67
N LYS A 163 -27.28 -0.28 -2.15
CA LYS A 163 -26.93 0.97 -2.84
C LYS A 163 -27.69 1.18 -4.16
N LEU A 164 -28.08 0.10 -4.85
CA LEU A 164 -28.84 0.20 -6.10
C LEU A 164 -30.32 0.55 -5.86
N ILE A 165 -30.81 0.43 -4.64
CA ILE A 165 -32.20 0.67 -4.27
C ILE A 165 -32.34 2.14 -3.80
N GLN A 166 -32.81 3.03 -4.69
CA GLN A 166 -33.15 4.41 -4.33
C GLN A 166 -34.64 4.54 -3.92
N PRO A 167 -35.01 5.45 -3.00
CA PRO A 167 -36.42 5.77 -2.71
C PRO A 167 -37.09 6.35 -3.97
N PRO A 168 -38.32 5.92 -4.34
CA PRO A 168 -39.38 5.41 -3.45
C PRO A 168 -39.64 3.90 -3.53
N HIS A 169 -38.71 3.07 -4.00
CA HIS A 169 -38.88 1.60 -4.11
C HIS A 169 -38.79 0.85 -2.76
N GLN A 170 -39.29 1.46 -1.67
CA GLN A 170 -39.30 0.88 -0.32
C GLN A 170 -40.24 -0.32 -0.17
N ASN A 171 -41.19 -0.52 -1.10
CA ASN A 171 -42.06 -1.70 -1.12
C ASN A 171 -41.44 -2.87 -1.90
N ARG A 172 -40.23 -3.29 -1.52
CA ARG A 172 -39.66 -4.53 -2.08
C ARG A 172 -40.27 -5.73 -1.36
N SER A 173 -40.92 -6.62 -2.12
CA SER A 173 -41.43 -7.90 -1.62
C SER A 173 -40.32 -8.91 -1.30
N GLU A 174 -39.19 -8.78 -1.98
CA GLU A 174 -38.02 -9.64 -1.83
C GLU A 174 -36.95 -9.06 -0.88
N PRO A 175 -36.38 -9.87 0.03
CA PRO A 175 -35.24 -9.47 0.86
C PRO A 175 -33.98 -9.23 0.02
N LEU A 176 -33.00 -8.54 0.62
CA LEU A 176 -31.65 -8.43 0.05
C LEU A 176 -31.04 -9.83 -0.13
N GLY A 177 -30.27 -10.01 -1.20
CA GLY A 177 -29.75 -11.29 -1.67
C GLY A 177 -30.73 -12.05 -2.58
N GLY A 178 -32.00 -11.62 -2.64
CA GLY A 178 -33.06 -12.26 -3.39
C GLY A 178 -33.58 -13.55 -2.73
N LEU A 179 -34.55 -14.19 -3.39
CA LEU A 179 -35.12 -15.48 -2.96
C LEU A 179 -34.86 -16.55 -3.99
N CYS A 180 -34.52 -17.76 -3.55
CA CYS A 180 -34.51 -18.92 -4.44
C CYS A 180 -35.95 -19.33 -4.84
N PRO A 181 -36.15 -20.21 -5.83
CA PRO A 181 -37.49 -20.65 -6.27
C PRO A 181 -38.35 -21.24 -5.15
N ALA A 182 -37.72 -21.86 -4.14
CA ALA A 182 -38.39 -22.36 -2.95
C ALA A 182 -38.74 -21.27 -1.91
N GLN A 183 -38.65 -19.98 -2.26
CA GLN A 183 -38.88 -18.83 -1.37
C GLN A 183 -37.95 -18.79 -0.14
N ARG A 184 -36.74 -19.35 -0.25
CA ARG A 184 -35.72 -19.30 0.81
C ARG A 184 -34.74 -18.17 0.55
N ASP A 185 -34.33 -17.49 1.61
CA ASP A 185 -33.37 -16.38 1.58
C ASP A 185 -31.97 -16.82 2.05
N VAL A 186 -31.04 -15.87 2.10
CA VAL A 186 -29.65 -16.11 2.54
C VAL A 186 -29.55 -16.58 4.01
N LEU A 187 -30.53 -16.26 4.86
CA LEU A 187 -30.54 -16.68 6.27
C LEU A 187 -30.72 -18.19 6.37
N TYR A 188 -31.59 -18.78 5.54
CA TYR A 188 -31.76 -20.24 5.47
C TYR A 188 -30.45 -20.96 5.16
N TYR A 189 -29.70 -20.51 4.15
CA TYR A 189 -28.46 -21.19 3.74
C TYR A 189 -27.35 -21.07 4.79
N ALA A 190 -27.20 -19.89 5.42
CA ALA A 190 -26.28 -19.72 6.54
C ALA A 190 -26.65 -20.62 7.73
N ALA A 191 -27.95 -20.73 8.04
CA ALA A 191 -28.45 -21.57 9.11
C ALA A 191 -28.27 -23.06 8.82
N ARG A 192 -28.61 -23.53 7.61
CA ARG A 192 -28.48 -24.94 7.21
C ARG A 192 -27.04 -25.42 7.25
N SER A 193 -26.10 -24.56 6.88
CA SER A 193 -24.66 -24.85 6.91
C SER A 193 -24.02 -24.65 8.30
N GLY A 194 -24.77 -24.15 9.29
CA GLY A 194 -24.29 -24.01 10.67
C GLY A 194 -23.44 -22.76 10.94
N HIS A 195 -23.48 -21.74 10.07
CA HIS A 195 -22.66 -20.53 10.17
C HIS A 195 -23.23 -19.53 11.19
N ALA A 196 -23.03 -19.82 12.48
CA ALA A 196 -23.60 -19.06 13.60
C ALA A 196 -23.39 -17.53 13.52
N VAL A 197 -22.19 -17.11 13.11
CA VAL A 197 -21.83 -15.68 12.98
C VAL A 197 -22.63 -14.99 11.88
N ILE A 198 -22.84 -15.67 10.74
CA ILE A 198 -23.65 -15.14 9.64
C ILE A 198 -25.13 -15.10 10.02
N VAL A 199 -25.62 -16.11 10.74
CA VAL A 199 -26.99 -16.13 11.26
C VAL A 199 -27.23 -14.95 12.19
N ASP A 200 -26.35 -14.71 13.17
CA ASP A 200 -26.46 -13.54 14.06
C ASP A 200 -26.38 -12.21 13.27
N TYR A 201 -25.45 -12.12 12.32
CA TYR A 201 -25.30 -10.96 11.43
C TYR A 201 -26.59 -10.63 10.65
N LEU A 202 -27.21 -11.64 10.03
CA LEU A 202 -28.43 -11.47 9.23
C LEU A 202 -29.64 -11.14 10.11
N LEU A 203 -29.80 -11.79 11.26
CA LEU A 203 -30.87 -11.48 12.22
C LEU A 203 -30.79 -10.02 12.69
N ARG A 204 -29.58 -9.54 13.04
CA ARG A 204 -29.36 -8.13 13.40
C ARG A 204 -29.65 -7.16 12.26
N ARG A 205 -29.45 -7.58 11.01
CA ARG A 205 -29.78 -6.79 9.81
C ARG A 205 -31.28 -6.80 9.49
N GLY A 206 -32.11 -7.46 10.29
CA GLY A 206 -33.57 -7.46 10.17
C GLY A 206 -34.13 -8.59 9.29
N PHE A 207 -33.34 -9.63 8.98
CA PHE A 207 -33.87 -10.83 8.34
C PHE A 207 -34.77 -11.59 9.33
N SER A 208 -35.95 -12.01 8.88
CA SER A 208 -36.92 -12.70 9.73
C SER A 208 -36.74 -14.22 9.67
N ALA A 209 -36.55 -14.84 10.84
CA ALA A 209 -36.55 -16.30 10.98
C ALA A 209 -37.95 -16.93 10.80
N ASP A 210 -39.01 -16.12 10.88
CA ASP A 210 -40.41 -16.55 10.75
C ASP A 210 -40.89 -16.55 9.29
N ARG A 211 -40.04 -16.14 8.34
CA ARG A 211 -40.37 -16.19 6.92
C ARG A 211 -40.59 -17.65 6.50
N ALA A 212 -41.77 -17.92 5.95
CA ALA A 212 -42.12 -19.23 5.42
C ALA A 212 -41.53 -19.45 4.01
N ASP A 213 -41.06 -20.66 3.74
CA ASP A 213 -40.70 -21.09 2.39
C ASP A 213 -41.95 -21.40 1.53
N ALA A 214 -41.74 -21.88 0.30
CA ALA A 214 -42.83 -22.21 -0.63
C ALA A 214 -43.78 -23.29 -0.08
N ASP A 215 -43.33 -24.11 0.86
CA ASP A 215 -44.10 -25.17 1.52
C ASP A 215 -44.78 -24.67 2.82
N GLY A 216 -44.66 -23.38 3.15
CA GLY A 216 -45.24 -22.79 4.36
C GLY A 216 -44.44 -23.06 5.64
N ARG A 217 -43.21 -23.59 5.55
CA ARG A 217 -42.40 -23.96 6.73
C ARG A 217 -41.50 -22.81 7.15
N THR A 218 -41.38 -22.56 8.45
CA THR A 218 -40.44 -21.56 9.00
C THR A 218 -38.99 -22.06 9.01
N LEU A 219 -38.02 -21.17 9.24
CA LEU A 219 -36.59 -21.53 9.28
C LEU A 219 -36.29 -22.70 10.23
N LEU A 220 -36.85 -22.66 11.45
CA LEU A 220 -36.61 -23.70 12.46
C LEU A 220 -37.27 -25.04 12.11
N GLU A 221 -38.39 -25.04 11.39
CA GLU A 221 -39.08 -26.26 10.95
C GLU A 221 -38.38 -26.94 9.78
N GLN A 222 -37.62 -26.17 8.99
CA GLN A 222 -36.83 -26.70 7.87
C GLN A 222 -35.49 -27.30 8.33
N LEU A 223 -34.99 -26.94 9.51
CA LEU A 223 -33.74 -27.48 10.05
C LEU A 223 -33.95 -28.85 10.73
N PRO A 224 -33.02 -29.80 10.58
CA PRO A 224 -33.13 -31.11 11.25
C PRO A 224 -33.14 -30.95 12.78
N LYS A 225 -34.22 -31.39 13.43
CA LYS A 225 -34.36 -31.33 14.90
C LYS A 225 -33.21 -32.11 15.57
N GLY A 226 -32.55 -31.49 16.53
CA GLY A 226 -31.41 -32.06 17.25
C GLY A 226 -30.05 -31.92 16.55
N SER A 227 -29.98 -31.21 15.42
CA SER A 227 -28.69 -30.83 14.82
C SER A 227 -28.05 -29.65 15.55
N ALA A 228 -26.72 -29.56 15.50
CA ALA A 228 -25.98 -28.43 16.08
C ALA A 228 -26.40 -27.07 15.47
N ALA A 229 -26.74 -27.06 14.17
CA ALA A 229 -27.30 -25.91 13.48
C ALA A 229 -28.66 -25.50 14.07
N TYR A 230 -29.57 -26.46 14.27
CA TYR A 230 -30.88 -26.23 14.89
C TYR A 230 -30.74 -25.62 16.29
N ASP A 231 -29.88 -26.17 17.15
CA ASP A 231 -29.70 -25.67 18.51
C ASP A 231 -29.08 -24.28 18.54
N THR A 232 -28.12 -24.01 17.65
CA THR A 232 -27.47 -22.70 17.52
C THR A 232 -28.45 -21.63 17.05
N VAL A 233 -29.19 -21.90 15.96
CA VAL A 233 -30.19 -20.99 15.41
C VAL A 233 -31.31 -20.77 16.42
N ARG A 234 -31.80 -21.82 17.10
CA ARG A 234 -32.81 -21.69 18.15
C ARG A 234 -32.34 -20.81 19.30
N LYS A 235 -31.08 -20.93 19.74
CA LYS A 235 -30.49 -20.05 20.78
C LYS A 235 -30.40 -18.61 20.30
N LEU A 236 -29.90 -18.38 19.08
CA LEU A 236 -29.74 -17.03 18.51
C LEU A 236 -31.08 -16.35 18.27
N VAL A 237 -32.06 -17.04 17.69
CA VAL A 237 -33.43 -16.52 17.51
C VAL A 237 -34.06 -16.21 18.86
N LYS A 238 -33.95 -17.11 19.85
CA LYS A 238 -34.47 -16.85 21.21
C LYS A 238 -33.79 -15.65 21.87
N ALA A 239 -32.46 -15.52 21.74
CA ALA A 239 -31.72 -14.38 22.28
C ALA A 239 -32.13 -13.07 21.60
N HIS A 240 -32.32 -13.08 20.27
CA HIS A 240 -32.76 -11.91 19.52
C HIS A 240 -34.21 -11.51 19.87
N MET A 241 -35.12 -12.47 20.00
CA MET A 241 -36.50 -12.22 20.47
C MET A 241 -36.52 -11.69 21.91
N THR A 242 -35.67 -12.23 22.79
CA THR A 242 -35.57 -11.77 24.18
C THR A 242 -35.03 -10.34 24.23
N ALA A 243 -34.01 -10.02 23.43
CA ALA A 243 -33.46 -8.67 23.30
C ALA A 243 -34.46 -7.65 22.72
N MET A 244 -35.32 -8.08 21.78
CA MET A 244 -36.41 -7.25 21.25
C MET A 244 -37.51 -7.01 22.30
N VAL A 245 -37.79 -7.99 23.17
CA VAL A 245 -38.80 -7.88 24.23
C VAL A 245 -38.27 -7.07 25.43
N SER A 246 -37.00 -7.22 25.81
CA SER A 246 -36.37 -6.45 26.91
C SER A 246 -36.00 -5.01 26.56
N GLY A 247 -36.01 -4.66 25.27
CA GLY A 247 -35.86 -3.28 24.78
C GLY A 247 -37.19 -2.55 24.57
N GLY A 248 -38.30 -3.14 24.99
CA GLY A 248 -39.65 -2.59 24.90
C GLY A 248 -40.19 -2.19 26.27
N LEU A 249 -40.48 -0.90 26.43
CA LEU A 249 -41.08 -0.20 27.57
C LEU A 249 -40.09 0.45 28.54
N ASN A 250 -39.90 1.75 28.35
CA ASN A 250 -39.57 2.70 29.41
C ASN A 250 -40.86 2.91 30.27
N GLU A 251 -40.73 3.35 31.53
CA GLU A 251 -41.84 3.53 32.51
C GLU A 251 -43.02 4.42 32.04
N GLU A 252 -42.93 5.07 30.87
CA GLU A 252 -43.97 5.92 30.29
C GLU A 252 -44.69 5.32 29.06
N GLY A 253 -44.46 4.04 28.71
CA GLY A 253 -45.26 3.36 27.68
C GLY A 253 -45.06 3.84 26.24
N THR A 254 -43.91 4.44 25.91
CA THR A 254 -43.54 4.77 24.52
C THR A 254 -42.42 3.84 24.01
N PRO A 255 -42.47 3.41 22.72
CA PRO A 255 -41.46 2.49 22.17
C PRO A 255 -40.10 3.17 22.01
N SER A 256 -39.02 2.40 22.20
CA SER A 256 -37.62 2.87 22.14
C SER A 256 -37.25 3.40 20.73
N PRO A 257 -36.18 4.23 20.59
CA PRO A 257 -35.84 4.90 19.32
C PRO A 257 -35.60 3.96 18.13
N LEU A 258 -35.32 2.68 18.40
CA LEU A 258 -35.17 1.62 17.41
C LEU A 258 -36.48 1.25 16.68
N GLN A 259 -37.64 1.56 17.25
CA GLN A 259 -38.95 1.33 16.64
C GLN A 259 -39.55 2.56 15.93
N ARG A 260 -38.94 3.75 16.05
CA ARG A 260 -39.41 4.97 15.37
C ARG A 260 -38.85 5.16 13.96
N CYS A 261 -37.87 4.36 13.55
CA CYS A 261 -37.44 4.31 12.15
C CYS A 261 -38.24 3.25 11.40
N GLY A 262 -39.46 3.61 10.96
CA GLY A 262 -40.06 2.92 9.83
C GLY A 262 -39.10 2.95 8.66
N PHE A 263 -38.74 1.76 8.13
CA PHE A 263 -38.00 1.53 6.89
C PHE A 263 -37.04 2.66 6.47
N HIS A 264 -36.13 3.05 7.36
CA HIS A 264 -35.00 3.88 6.97
C HIS A 264 -33.77 2.99 6.95
N TYR A 265 -33.42 2.56 5.74
CA TYR A 265 -32.06 2.19 5.38
C TYR A 265 -31.17 3.40 5.75
N ILE A 266 -30.67 3.43 6.98
CA ILE A 266 -29.68 4.41 7.38
C ILE A 266 -28.40 4.01 6.65
N HIS A 267 -28.09 4.74 5.58
CA HIS A 267 -26.79 4.76 4.94
C HIS A 267 -25.76 5.44 5.86
N PRO A 268 -24.64 4.78 6.18
CA PRO A 268 -23.42 5.51 6.57
C PRO A 268 -22.24 5.19 5.63
N PHE A 269 -22.45 4.59 4.45
CA PHE A 269 -21.36 4.18 3.55
C PHE A 269 -21.34 4.89 2.18
N ALA A 270 -22.08 5.98 2.00
CA ALA A 270 -22.11 6.77 0.76
C ALA A 270 -20.80 7.57 0.45
N ARG A 271 -19.68 7.24 1.09
CA ARG A 271 -18.33 7.72 0.73
C ARG A 271 -17.26 6.62 0.78
N PHE A 272 -17.63 5.41 0.39
CA PHE A 272 -16.71 4.30 0.16
C PHE A 272 -16.50 4.02 -1.34
N ASP A 273 -16.46 5.08 -2.17
CA ASP A 273 -16.10 4.99 -3.60
C ASP A 273 -14.59 4.78 -3.82
N SER A 274 -13.86 4.39 -2.78
CA SER A 274 -12.45 4.01 -2.86
C SER A 274 -12.10 3.11 -1.67
N PHE A 275 -12.42 1.83 -1.76
CA PHE A 275 -11.69 0.83 -0.98
C PHE A 275 -10.25 0.75 -1.52
N PRO A 276 -9.21 0.92 -0.69
CA PRO A 276 -8.04 0.08 -0.83
C PRO A 276 -8.45 -1.32 -0.37
N THR A 277 -8.43 -2.25 -1.31
CA THR A 277 -8.32 -3.72 -1.16
C THR A 277 -8.22 -4.25 0.29
N CYS A 278 -9.20 -5.07 0.71
CA CYS A 278 -9.06 -5.93 1.89
C CYS A 278 -7.92 -6.92 1.63
N ALA A 279 -6.90 -6.87 2.49
CA ALA A 279 -5.67 -7.61 2.38
C ALA A 279 -5.80 -8.98 3.07
N GLN A 280 -5.70 -10.05 2.29
CA GLN A 280 -5.26 -11.40 2.65
C GLN A 280 -5.16 -12.16 1.31
N GLN A 281 -4.04 -12.63 0.76
CA GLN A 281 -2.62 -12.78 1.09
C GLN A 281 -1.88 -12.72 -0.27
N SER A 282 -0.62 -12.33 -0.46
CA SER A 282 0.58 -12.69 0.28
C SER A 282 1.69 -11.68 -0.01
N THR A 283 2.55 -11.48 0.97
CA THR A 283 3.69 -10.57 0.98
C THR A 283 3.34 -9.08 1.08
N THR A 284 3.16 -8.64 2.33
CA THR A 284 3.77 -7.39 2.81
C THR A 284 5.29 -7.43 2.61
N THR A 285 5.78 -7.63 1.39
CA THR A 285 7.18 -7.33 1.09
C THR A 285 7.27 -5.83 1.09
N ILE A 286 7.78 -5.27 2.18
CA ILE A 286 8.46 -3.97 2.13
C ILE A 286 9.25 -3.96 0.84
N ARG A 287 8.92 -3.06 -0.10
CA ARG A 287 9.47 -3.03 -1.46
C ARG A 287 10.92 -3.52 -1.44
N SER A 288 11.12 -4.77 -1.89
CA SER A 288 12.45 -5.36 -1.89
C SER A 288 13.29 -4.55 -2.86
N THR A 289 14.42 -4.04 -2.40
CA THR A 289 15.37 -3.33 -3.27
C THR A 289 15.70 -4.23 -4.45
N ARG A 290 15.31 -3.82 -5.66
CA ARG A 290 15.59 -4.61 -6.87
C ARG A 290 17.06 -4.46 -7.20
N VAL A 291 17.86 -5.45 -6.79
CA VAL A 291 19.32 -5.45 -6.94
C VAL A 291 19.73 -5.17 -8.39
N GLY A 292 19.01 -5.70 -9.38
CA GLY A 292 19.29 -5.42 -10.80
C GLY A 292 19.20 -3.93 -11.18
N PHE A 293 18.22 -3.19 -10.68
CA PHE A 293 18.11 -1.74 -10.94
C PHE A 293 19.17 -0.95 -10.18
N LEU A 294 19.43 -1.32 -8.92
CA LEU A 294 20.51 -0.74 -8.13
C LEU A 294 21.86 -0.85 -8.86
N LEU A 295 22.19 -2.05 -9.35
CA LEU A 295 23.41 -2.31 -10.11
C LEU A 295 23.41 -1.53 -11.42
N LEU A 296 22.31 -1.49 -12.15
CA LEU A 296 22.23 -0.75 -13.41
C LEU A 296 22.52 0.75 -13.22
N TYR A 297 21.81 1.42 -12.31
CA TYR A 297 22.03 2.85 -12.05
C TYR A 297 23.39 3.11 -11.40
N GLY A 298 23.80 2.30 -10.43
CA GLY A 298 25.06 2.46 -9.71
C GLY A 298 26.29 2.23 -10.60
N VAL A 299 26.30 1.15 -11.39
CA VAL A 299 27.39 0.84 -12.33
C VAL A 299 27.43 1.86 -13.45
N SER A 300 26.29 2.29 -13.98
CA SER A 300 26.26 3.31 -15.05
C SER A 300 26.81 4.65 -14.55
N LEU A 301 26.39 5.08 -13.36
CA LEU A 301 26.89 6.31 -12.75
C LEU A 301 28.38 6.18 -12.40
N PHE A 302 28.81 5.06 -11.84
CA PHE A 302 30.22 4.80 -11.54
C PHE A 302 31.07 4.82 -12.82
N ALA A 303 30.66 4.09 -13.86
CA ALA A 303 31.37 4.05 -15.14
C ALA A 303 31.54 5.47 -15.69
N PHE A 304 30.47 6.26 -15.64
CA PHE A 304 30.49 7.65 -16.04
C PHE A 304 31.44 8.51 -15.18
N LEU A 305 31.30 8.49 -13.86
CA LEU A 305 32.15 9.28 -12.96
C LEU A 305 33.62 8.85 -13.01
N SER A 306 33.91 7.55 -13.16
CA SER A 306 35.29 7.02 -13.22
C SER A 306 36.06 7.50 -14.45
N THR A 307 35.38 7.94 -15.52
CA THR A 307 36.04 8.57 -16.68
C THR A 307 36.82 9.82 -16.31
N CYS A 308 36.49 10.45 -15.19
CA CYS A 308 37.19 11.61 -14.65
C CYS A 308 38.66 11.30 -14.26
N TYR A 309 39.03 10.01 -14.17
CA TYR A 309 40.42 9.61 -13.98
C TYR A 309 41.19 9.44 -15.31
N TYR A 310 40.50 9.13 -16.42
CA TYR A 310 41.13 8.75 -17.70
C TYR A 310 40.99 9.81 -18.81
N LEU A 311 40.02 10.72 -18.75
CA LEU A 311 39.69 11.66 -19.84
C LEU A 311 39.83 13.14 -19.43
N PRO A 312 40.27 14.03 -20.34
CA PRO A 312 40.29 15.47 -20.12
C PRO A 312 38.88 16.08 -19.92
N TRP A 313 38.80 17.17 -19.14
CA TRP A 313 37.55 17.79 -18.67
C TRP A 313 36.60 18.24 -19.79
N CYS A 314 37.11 18.56 -20.97
CA CYS A 314 36.33 19.01 -22.11
C CYS A 314 35.30 17.96 -22.60
N ILE A 315 35.50 16.69 -22.27
CA ILE A 315 34.59 15.59 -22.61
C ILE A 315 33.79 15.14 -21.38
N ALA A 316 34.42 15.06 -20.21
CA ALA A 316 33.79 14.54 -19.00
C ALA A 316 32.79 15.54 -18.36
N LEU A 317 33.11 16.83 -18.32
CA LEU A 317 32.29 17.83 -17.62
C LEU A 317 30.89 18.04 -18.24
N PRO A 318 30.71 18.15 -19.58
CA PRO A 318 29.38 18.33 -20.18
C PRO A 318 28.47 17.13 -19.91
N LEU A 319 29.02 15.91 -20.03
CA LEU A 319 28.28 14.68 -19.73
C LEU A 319 27.89 14.63 -18.24
N LEU A 320 28.79 15.07 -17.35
CA LEU A 320 28.59 15.07 -15.89
C LEU A 320 27.50 16.05 -15.49
N VAL A 321 27.54 17.27 -16.05
CA VAL A 321 26.50 18.28 -15.86
C VAL A 321 25.16 17.79 -16.38
N VAL A 322 25.08 17.17 -17.56
CA VAL A 322 23.82 16.63 -18.11
C VAL A 322 23.25 15.53 -17.21
N THR A 323 24.09 14.58 -16.76
CA THR A 323 23.63 13.51 -15.85
C THR A 323 23.19 14.05 -14.49
N LEU A 324 23.94 14.98 -13.89
CA LEU A 324 23.59 15.57 -12.60
C LEU A 324 22.35 16.45 -12.71
N VAL A 325 22.23 17.30 -13.72
CA VAL A 325 21.04 18.14 -13.93
C VAL A 325 19.81 17.27 -14.19
N GLY A 326 19.92 16.22 -15.01
CA GLY A 326 18.83 15.25 -15.21
C GLY A 326 18.41 14.57 -13.91
N MET A 327 19.39 14.19 -13.08
CA MET A 327 19.13 13.64 -11.75
C MET A 327 18.42 14.65 -10.85
N PHE A 328 18.93 15.89 -10.69
CA PHE A 328 18.30 16.93 -9.87
C PHE A 328 16.91 17.32 -10.36
N MET A 329 16.66 17.31 -11.67
CA MET A 329 15.32 17.54 -12.23
C MET A 329 14.34 16.41 -11.92
N SER A 330 14.81 15.17 -11.87
CA SER A 330 14.01 14.02 -11.40
C SER A 330 13.73 14.04 -9.89
N MET A 331 14.51 14.81 -9.11
CA MET A 331 14.28 15.04 -7.67
C MET A 331 13.21 16.10 -7.39
N ARG A 332 12.65 16.78 -8.41
CA ARG A 332 11.48 17.62 -8.20
C ARG A 332 10.31 16.70 -7.84
N PRO A 333 9.71 16.86 -6.65
CA PRO A 333 8.52 16.08 -6.33
C PRO A 333 7.48 16.37 -7.41
N SER A 334 6.94 15.33 -8.03
CA SER A 334 5.64 15.46 -8.69
C SER A 334 4.70 16.02 -7.63
N HIS A 335 4.23 17.25 -7.81
CA HIS A 335 3.17 17.83 -6.99
C HIS A 335 1.89 17.01 -7.18
N GLY A 336 1.82 15.86 -6.51
CA GLY A 336 0.57 15.29 -6.04
C GLY A 336 0.27 15.99 -4.73
N HIS A 337 -0.32 17.18 -4.80
CA HIS A 337 -0.95 17.81 -3.64
C HIS A 337 -2.11 16.92 -3.19
N GLY A 338 -1.82 15.94 -2.34
CA GLY A 338 -2.74 15.46 -1.33
C GLY A 338 -2.74 16.43 -0.15
N HIS A 339 -3.06 17.71 -0.39
CA HIS A 339 -3.52 18.56 0.69
C HIS A 339 -4.94 18.13 1.00
N GLY A 340 -5.08 17.31 2.05
CA GLY A 340 -6.35 17.17 2.75
C GLY A 340 -6.69 18.50 3.42
N HIS A 341 -7.25 19.44 2.66
CA HIS A 341 -7.97 20.58 3.21
C HIS A 341 -9.32 20.08 3.72
N GLY A 342 -9.35 19.61 4.96
CA GLY A 342 -10.57 19.56 5.75
C GLY A 342 -10.85 20.96 6.29
N HIS A 343 -11.43 21.84 5.46
CA HIS A 343 -12.06 23.06 5.97
C HIS A 343 -13.47 22.70 6.46
N GLY A 344 -13.71 22.95 7.74
CA GLY A 344 -15.01 22.84 8.38
C GLY A 344 -14.97 23.56 9.72
N GLY A 345 -14.95 24.89 9.68
CA GLY A 345 -15.31 25.76 10.79
C GLY A 345 -16.62 26.49 10.45
N PRO A 346 -17.47 26.83 11.43
CA PRO A 346 -18.87 27.13 11.21
C PRO A 346 -19.07 28.59 10.81
N GLU A 347 -19.86 28.84 9.77
CA GLU A 347 -20.40 30.17 9.51
C GLU A 347 -21.93 30.12 9.48
N GLN A 348 -22.51 31.13 10.10
CA GLN A 348 -23.86 31.21 10.63
C GLN A 348 -24.95 31.16 9.56
N GLN A 349 -26.06 30.53 9.94
CA GLN A 349 -27.33 30.49 9.21
C GLN A 349 -27.88 31.88 8.87
N LYS A 350 -28.39 32.04 7.65
CA LYS A 350 -29.58 32.83 7.29
C LYS A 350 -30.14 32.33 5.93
N PRO A 351 -31.43 32.56 5.63
CA PRO A 351 -32.38 31.46 5.46
C PRO A 351 -32.76 31.15 4.01
N ALA A 352 -33.51 30.04 3.90
CA ALA A 352 -34.08 29.39 2.73
C ALA A 352 -34.47 30.29 1.54
N ASN A 353 -34.20 29.78 0.33
CA ASN A 353 -35.16 29.78 -0.76
C ASN A 353 -35.00 28.49 -1.58
N ALA A 354 -36.15 27.89 -1.89
CA ALA A 354 -36.30 26.61 -2.56
C ALA A 354 -35.94 26.67 -4.06
N ALA A 355 -35.71 25.47 -4.61
CA ALA A 355 -35.54 25.09 -6.03
C ALA A 355 -34.15 25.32 -6.66
N GLY A 356 -33.51 24.23 -7.11
CA GLY A 356 -32.33 24.29 -7.96
C GLY A 356 -31.55 22.97 -8.07
N LEU A 357 -31.98 22.08 -8.97
CA LEU A 357 -31.15 21.05 -9.57
C LEU A 357 -29.80 21.63 -10.08
N LEU A 358 -28.73 20.84 -9.92
CA LEU A 358 -27.64 20.63 -10.89
C LEU A 358 -27.28 21.84 -11.77
N GLN A 359 -26.29 22.67 -11.39
CA GLN A 359 -25.54 23.46 -12.38
C GLN A 359 -24.05 23.60 -12.07
N ILE A 360 -23.30 22.89 -12.91
CA ILE A 360 -21.95 23.21 -13.40
C ILE A 360 -22.04 24.55 -14.13
N HIS A 361 -21.18 25.53 -13.83
CA HIS A 361 -21.12 26.77 -14.61
C HIS A 361 -19.94 26.78 -15.58
N ALA A 362 -20.29 26.94 -16.86
CA ALA A 362 -19.41 27.04 -18.01
C ALA A 362 -18.96 28.49 -18.25
N SER A 363 -17.67 28.71 -18.55
CA SER A 363 -17.24 29.83 -19.41
C SER A 363 -15.75 29.82 -19.82
N LYS A 364 -15.19 28.67 -20.26
CA LYS A 364 -14.10 28.68 -21.28
C LYS A 364 -14.20 27.45 -22.20
N ARG A 365 -15.30 27.38 -22.95
CA ARG A 365 -15.37 26.63 -24.21
C ARG A 365 -16.03 27.51 -25.26
N LYS A 366 -15.26 27.99 -26.23
CA LYS A 366 -15.75 28.33 -27.57
C LYS A 366 -15.24 27.25 -28.50
N VAL A 367 -16.08 26.25 -28.81
CA VAL A 367 -15.90 25.39 -29.98
C VAL A 367 -17.27 25.23 -30.61
N LYS A 368 -17.44 25.82 -31.80
CA LYS A 368 -18.52 25.51 -32.73
C LYS A 368 -18.37 24.06 -33.15
N VAL A 369 -19.44 23.27 -33.08
CA VAL A 369 -19.50 21.93 -33.67
C VAL A 369 -19.88 22.09 -35.15
N PRO A 370 -19.03 21.68 -36.11
CA PRO A 370 -19.46 21.50 -37.49
C PRO A 370 -20.09 20.10 -37.69
N PRO A 371 -20.92 19.92 -38.73
CA PRO A 371 -21.56 18.64 -38.99
C PRO A 371 -20.55 17.62 -39.54
N THR A 372 -20.74 16.37 -39.09
CA THR A 372 -20.25 15.10 -39.64
C THR A 372 -19.44 15.16 -40.94
N ALA A 373 -18.13 14.89 -40.83
CA ALA A 373 -17.24 14.43 -41.89
C ALA A 373 -16.10 13.58 -41.27
N PRO A 374 -15.54 12.61 -42.01
CA PRO A 374 -14.77 11.51 -41.43
C PRO A 374 -13.39 11.97 -41.00
N LEU A 375 -13.07 11.82 -39.72
CA LEU A 375 -11.74 12.09 -39.21
C LEU A 375 -11.04 10.76 -38.95
N THR A 376 -10.20 10.42 -39.92
CA THR A 376 -8.86 9.89 -39.75
C THR A 376 -8.43 9.74 -38.28
N THR A 377 -7.99 8.52 -37.99
CA THR A 377 -7.28 8.12 -36.78
C THR A 377 -6.49 9.27 -36.16
N PRO A 378 -6.76 9.67 -34.89
CA PRO A 378 -5.66 10.14 -34.09
C PRO A 378 -4.72 8.94 -34.00
N ALA A 379 -3.53 9.07 -34.58
CA ALA A 379 -2.46 8.14 -34.29
C ALA A 379 -2.42 7.97 -32.77
N LEU A 380 -2.62 6.74 -32.29
CA LEU A 380 -2.28 6.39 -30.92
C LEU A 380 -0.90 6.99 -30.62
N PRO A 381 -0.66 7.57 -29.42
CA PRO A 381 0.71 7.76 -29.02
C PRO A 381 1.34 6.36 -29.09
N LYS A 382 2.26 6.18 -30.03
CA LYS A 382 3.03 4.94 -30.17
C LYS A 382 3.55 4.60 -28.78
N ALA A 383 3.19 3.44 -28.26
CA ALA A 383 3.91 2.82 -27.17
C ALA A 383 5.34 2.57 -27.68
N SER A 384 6.17 3.60 -27.58
CA SER A 384 7.59 3.59 -27.91
C SER A 384 8.38 3.72 -26.61
N GLY A 385 7.99 2.94 -25.61
CA GLY A 385 8.85 2.67 -24.47
C GLY A 385 9.63 1.42 -24.76
N GLY A 386 10.72 1.50 -25.52
CA GLY A 386 11.74 0.45 -25.50
C GLY A 386 12.24 0.22 -24.06
N ILE A 387 13.12 -0.75 -23.83
CA ILE A 387 13.82 -0.93 -22.53
C ILE A 387 14.31 0.42 -21.95
N LEU A 388 14.72 1.33 -22.83
CA LEU A 388 15.09 2.71 -22.53
C LEU A 388 13.96 3.57 -21.91
N GLY A 389 12.71 3.42 -22.33
CA GLY A 389 11.56 4.14 -21.78
C GLY A 389 11.16 3.69 -20.37
N SER A 390 11.36 2.41 -20.04
CA SER A 390 11.24 1.91 -18.65
C SER A 390 12.38 2.42 -17.76
N LEU A 391 13.59 2.55 -18.33
CA LEU A 391 14.79 3.09 -17.68
C LEU A 391 14.70 4.60 -17.40
N LEU A 392 14.00 5.35 -18.27
CA LEU A 392 13.82 6.80 -18.18
C LEU A 392 12.64 7.21 -17.27
N LYS A 393 11.77 6.27 -16.88
CA LYS A 393 10.72 6.54 -15.89
C LYS A 393 11.34 6.58 -14.49
N ALA A 394 11.06 7.62 -13.71
CA ALA A 394 11.58 7.78 -12.36
C ALA A 394 11.19 6.58 -11.48
N GLN A 395 12.17 5.74 -11.16
CA GLN A 395 12.00 4.59 -10.27
C GLN A 395 12.31 5.01 -8.82
N PRO A 396 11.54 4.51 -7.82
CA PRO A 396 11.82 4.80 -6.42
C PRO A 396 13.21 4.30 -5.97
N GLU A 397 13.77 3.31 -6.65
CA GLU A 397 15.12 2.76 -6.44
C GLU A 397 16.24 3.59 -7.12
N GLY A 398 15.92 4.63 -7.90
CA GLY A 398 16.93 5.45 -8.59
C GLY A 398 17.90 6.12 -7.61
N PHE A 399 17.41 6.57 -6.45
CA PHE A 399 18.23 7.25 -5.44
C PHE A 399 19.28 6.34 -4.81
N ILE A 400 18.95 5.08 -4.56
CA ILE A 400 19.90 4.12 -3.99
C ILE A 400 20.97 3.75 -5.02
N GLY A 401 20.60 3.68 -6.31
CA GLY A 401 21.54 3.54 -7.43
C GLY A 401 22.53 4.69 -7.50
N VAL A 402 22.06 5.93 -7.41
CA VAL A 402 22.95 7.09 -7.41
C VAL A 402 23.88 7.09 -6.20
N TRP A 403 23.34 6.83 -5.01
CA TRP A 403 24.18 6.71 -3.81
C TRP A 403 25.27 5.64 -3.99
N LEU A 404 24.93 4.48 -4.54
CA LEU A 404 25.88 3.41 -4.80
C LEU A 404 26.97 3.84 -5.80
N GLY A 405 26.62 4.57 -6.87
CA GLY A 405 27.60 5.07 -7.83
C GLY A 405 28.64 6.01 -7.18
N TRP A 406 28.22 6.86 -6.25
CA TRP A 406 29.15 7.71 -5.48
C TRP A 406 30.02 6.91 -4.52
N VAL A 407 29.45 5.94 -3.80
CA VAL A 407 30.23 5.04 -2.93
C VAL A 407 31.31 4.33 -3.75
N LEU A 408 30.96 3.75 -4.90
CA LEU A 408 31.92 3.10 -5.80
C LEU A 408 33.01 4.05 -6.30
N LEU A 409 32.69 5.32 -6.59
CA LEU A 409 33.69 6.31 -6.99
C LEU A 409 34.68 6.60 -5.86
N PHE A 410 34.21 6.72 -4.62
CA PHE A 410 35.05 6.99 -3.46
C PHE A 410 35.95 5.78 -3.16
N THR A 411 35.41 4.56 -3.24
CA THR A 411 36.20 3.31 -3.18
C THR A 411 37.25 3.26 -4.29
N PHE A 412 36.89 3.63 -5.52
CA PHE A 412 37.82 3.69 -6.65
C PHE A 412 38.96 4.69 -6.40
N PHE A 413 38.67 5.88 -5.87
CA PHE A 413 39.69 6.83 -5.45
C PHE A 413 40.65 6.24 -4.41
N TYR A 414 40.13 5.54 -3.39
CA TYR A 414 40.98 4.87 -2.40
C TYR A 414 41.88 3.79 -3.02
N ILE A 415 41.37 3.01 -3.98
CA ILE A 415 42.17 2.02 -4.72
C ILE A 415 43.26 2.72 -5.54
N VAL A 416 42.95 3.83 -6.22
CA VAL A 416 43.91 4.60 -7.01
C VAL A 416 45.08 5.07 -6.15
N LEU A 417 44.86 5.48 -4.89
CA LEU A 417 45.93 5.87 -3.97
C LEU A 417 46.93 4.73 -3.67
N TRP A 418 46.52 3.47 -3.78
CA TRP A 418 47.37 2.29 -3.57
C TRP A 418 48.06 1.80 -4.84
N VAL A 419 47.35 1.87 -5.96
CA VAL A 419 47.76 1.23 -7.22
C VAL A 419 48.57 2.16 -8.09
N ASP A 420 48.16 3.42 -8.22
CA ASP A 420 48.79 4.38 -9.10
C ASP A 420 50.15 4.82 -8.52
N PRO A 421 51.28 4.60 -9.23
CA PRO A 421 52.60 5.03 -8.79
C PRO A 421 52.66 6.52 -8.41
N LYS A 422 51.81 7.36 -9.02
CA LYS A 422 51.72 8.79 -8.78
C LYS A 422 51.31 9.15 -7.35
N TYR A 423 50.47 8.34 -6.71
CA TYR A 423 49.92 8.60 -5.38
C TYR A 423 50.43 7.62 -4.32
N LYS A 424 51.23 6.64 -4.72
CA LYS A 424 51.67 5.53 -3.87
C LYS A 424 52.52 5.96 -2.67
N HIS A 425 53.20 7.09 -2.73
CA HIS A 425 53.92 7.63 -1.57
C HIS A 425 52.95 8.16 -0.52
N ILE A 426 51.88 8.86 -0.91
CA ILE A 426 50.86 9.37 0.01
C ILE A 426 50.22 8.24 0.83
N SER A 427 49.88 7.12 0.18
CA SER A 427 49.30 5.97 0.87
C SER A 427 50.28 5.26 1.81
N ARG A 428 51.57 5.24 1.48
CA ARG A 428 52.63 4.72 2.36
C ARG A 428 52.85 5.62 3.58
N ASP A 429 53.01 6.91 3.35
CA ASP A 429 53.28 7.91 4.40
C ASP A 429 52.10 8.02 5.37
N ASN A 430 50.88 7.78 4.90
CA ASN A 430 49.64 7.82 5.69
C ASN A 430 49.01 6.43 5.90
N SER A 431 49.82 5.37 5.93
CA SER A 431 49.35 3.97 5.98
C SER A 431 48.37 3.66 7.12
N VAL A 432 48.53 4.28 8.29
CA VAL A 432 47.60 4.14 9.42
C VAL A 432 46.22 4.70 9.08
N LEU A 433 46.16 5.92 8.53
CA LEU A 433 44.91 6.55 8.10
C LEU A 433 44.23 5.74 7.00
N MET A 434 45.01 5.25 6.02
CA MET A 434 44.50 4.36 4.98
C MET A 434 43.87 3.10 5.57
N GLY A 435 44.55 2.44 6.52
CA GLY A 435 44.03 1.26 7.21
C GLY A 435 42.73 1.53 7.97
N VAL A 436 42.63 2.66 8.67
CA VAL A 436 41.42 3.07 9.39
C VAL A 436 40.27 3.34 8.41
N VAL A 437 40.51 4.09 7.33
CA VAL A 437 39.51 4.39 6.30
C VAL A 437 38.99 3.11 5.66
N GLY A 438 39.87 2.19 5.26
CA GLY A 438 39.48 0.90 4.68
C GLY A 438 38.69 0.02 5.65
N ALA A 439 39.07 -0.01 6.94
CA ALA A 439 38.33 -0.75 7.95
C ALA A 439 36.92 -0.18 8.17
N VAL A 440 36.79 1.15 8.25
CA VAL A 440 35.49 1.83 8.38
C VAL A 440 34.62 1.60 7.14
N GLU A 441 35.20 1.61 5.94
CA GLU A 441 34.49 1.35 4.69
C GLU A 441 33.84 -0.04 4.69
N VAL A 442 34.57 -1.07 5.12
CA VAL A 442 34.02 -2.44 5.23
C VAL A 442 32.84 -2.47 6.20
N VAL A 443 32.98 -1.88 7.40
CA VAL A 443 31.89 -1.86 8.39
C VAL A 443 30.69 -1.05 7.90
N PHE A 444 30.93 0.07 7.21
CA PHE A 444 29.92 0.90 6.58
C PHE A 444 29.11 0.12 5.53
N LEU A 445 29.79 -0.58 4.62
CA LEU A 445 29.15 -1.38 3.59
C LEU A 445 28.36 -2.56 4.18
N LEU A 446 28.90 -3.23 5.20
CA LEU A 446 28.18 -4.29 5.92
C LEU A 446 26.93 -3.76 6.64
N SER A 447 27.02 -2.59 7.27
CA SER A 447 25.88 -1.92 7.91
C SER A 447 24.80 -1.55 6.89
N TRP A 448 25.20 -1.01 5.73
CA TRP A 448 24.25 -0.70 4.66
C TRP A 448 23.64 -1.97 4.07
N LEU A 449 24.45 -3.01 3.82
CA LEU A 449 23.99 -4.28 3.27
C LEU A 449 22.92 -4.90 4.18
N ARG A 450 23.11 -4.85 5.50
CA ARG A 450 22.11 -5.31 6.48
C ARG A 450 20.83 -4.47 6.49
N LEU A 451 20.93 -3.16 6.28
CA LEU A 451 19.75 -2.28 6.22
C LEU A 451 18.95 -2.45 4.91
N ALA A 452 19.64 -2.60 3.78
CA ALA A 452 19.07 -2.45 2.46
C ALA A 452 18.84 -3.76 1.69
N VAL A 453 19.61 -4.83 1.97
CA VAL A 453 19.69 -6.03 1.11
C VAL A 453 19.67 -7.36 1.88
N VAL A 454 20.61 -7.62 2.78
CA VAL A 454 20.80 -8.91 3.45
C VAL A 454 19.99 -8.95 4.75
N CYS A 455 18.97 -9.81 4.79
CA CYS A 455 18.01 -9.93 5.90
C CYS A 455 17.44 -8.54 6.26
N PRO A 456 16.64 -7.95 5.34
CA PRO A 456 16.29 -6.55 5.40
C PRO A 456 15.67 -6.25 6.77
N SER A 457 16.34 -5.38 7.53
CA SER A 457 15.94 -5.07 8.90
C SER A 457 14.46 -4.69 8.92
N ASP A 458 13.67 -5.46 9.67
CA ASP A 458 12.28 -5.11 9.92
C ASP A 458 12.25 -3.72 10.58
N PRO A 459 11.53 -2.74 10.03
CA PRO A 459 11.34 -1.46 10.71
C PRO A 459 10.40 -1.54 11.92
N GLY A 460 9.78 -2.70 12.16
CA GLY A 460 8.70 -2.90 13.13
C GLY A 460 7.37 -2.88 12.40
N VAL A 461 7.20 -3.74 11.40
CA VAL A 461 5.94 -3.84 10.64
C VAL A 461 4.85 -4.39 11.55
N ILE A 462 3.78 -3.63 11.68
CA ILE A 462 2.57 -4.07 12.37
C ILE A 462 1.90 -5.09 11.46
N LYS A 463 1.92 -6.35 11.91
CA LYS A 463 1.22 -7.43 11.23
C LYS A 463 -0.28 -7.23 11.40
N THR A 464 -1.04 -7.66 10.41
CA THR A 464 -2.49 -7.81 10.50
C THR A 464 -2.77 -8.86 11.56
N PHE A 465 -3.03 -8.43 12.80
CA PHE A 465 -3.45 -9.34 13.84
C PHE A 465 -4.92 -9.68 13.57
N GLU A 466 -5.21 -10.95 13.29
CA GLU A 466 -6.56 -11.46 13.00
C GLU A 466 -7.58 -11.08 14.09
N THR A 467 -7.11 -10.76 15.31
CA THR A 467 -7.91 -10.27 16.45
C THR A 467 -8.49 -8.87 16.24
N ASP A 468 -7.77 -7.96 15.58
CA ASP A 468 -8.28 -6.59 15.34
C ASP A 468 -9.41 -6.61 14.31
N ILE A 469 -9.35 -7.57 13.38
CA ILE A 469 -10.37 -7.77 12.34
C ILE A 469 -11.71 -8.13 13.00
N GLU A 470 -11.71 -9.00 14.02
CA GLU A 470 -12.93 -9.32 14.78
C GLU A 470 -13.53 -8.10 15.47
N GLU A 471 -12.70 -7.17 15.95
CA GLU A 471 -13.18 -5.96 16.62
C GLU A 471 -13.68 -4.91 15.62
N PHE A 472 -12.99 -4.74 14.49
CA PHE A 472 -13.49 -3.94 13.37
C PHE A 472 -14.80 -4.49 12.83
N LEU A 473 -14.94 -5.82 12.79
CA LEU A 473 -16.19 -6.52 12.48
C LEU A 473 -17.29 -6.18 13.48
N LYS A 474 -17.04 -6.34 14.78
CA LYS A 474 -18.01 -5.99 15.84
C LYS A 474 -18.45 -4.53 15.73
N ASN A 475 -17.53 -3.60 15.53
CA ASN A 475 -17.84 -2.17 15.40
C ASN A 475 -18.62 -1.85 14.12
N SER A 476 -18.32 -2.55 13.03
CA SER A 476 -19.07 -2.42 11.77
C SER A 476 -20.53 -2.89 11.89
N VAL A 477 -20.80 -3.90 12.74
CA VAL A 477 -22.16 -4.40 13.03
C VAL A 477 -23.02 -3.31 13.68
N PHE A 478 -22.41 -2.36 14.41
CA PHE A 478 -23.08 -1.21 15.01
C PHE A 478 -23.03 0.06 14.14
N ALA A 479 -22.58 -0.04 12.88
CA ALA A 479 -22.35 1.11 11.99
C ALA A 479 -21.42 2.18 12.57
N LEU A 480 -20.52 1.81 13.49
CA LEU A 480 -19.50 2.72 14.03
C LEU A 480 -18.37 2.85 12.99
N PRO A 481 -18.06 4.07 12.50
CA PRO A 481 -16.99 4.25 11.53
C PRO A 481 -15.63 3.93 12.15
N LEU A 482 -14.71 3.38 11.35
CA LEU A 482 -13.31 3.23 11.74
C LEU A 482 -12.76 4.58 12.19
N ASN A 483 -12.15 4.61 13.36
CA ASN A 483 -11.60 5.84 13.90
C ASN A 483 -10.25 6.09 13.24
N THR A 484 -10.21 7.05 12.29
CA THR A 484 -8.99 7.41 11.54
C THR A 484 -7.78 7.73 12.43
N THR A 485 -7.98 8.10 13.69
CA THR A 485 -6.92 8.41 14.65
C THR A 485 -6.29 7.16 15.26
N THR A 486 -7.09 6.13 15.56
CA THR A 486 -6.65 4.89 16.21
C THR A 486 -6.53 3.72 15.24
N ASP A 487 -7.08 3.82 14.02
CA ASP A 487 -7.24 2.69 13.10
C ASP A 487 -6.67 3.02 11.71
N CYS A 488 -6.05 2.04 11.05
CA CYS A 488 -5.55 2.19 9.69
C CYS A 488 -6.51 1.60 8.67
N HIS A 489 -7.10 2.44 7.81
CA HIS A 489 -8.01 1.97 6.75
C HIS A 489 -7.30 1.22 5.61
N THR A 490 -5.99 1.40 5.44
CA THR A 490 -5.22 0.74 4.37
C THR A 490 -4.70 -0.62 4.80
N CYS A 491 -4.18 -0.71 6.02
CA CYS A 491 -3.66 -1.97 6.56
C CYS A 491 -4.71 -2.76 7.36
N LEU A 492 -5.87 -2.16 7.67
CA LEU A 492 -6.93 -2.73 8.50
C LEU A 492 -6.40 -3.26 9.85
N VAL A 493 -5.56 -2.44 10.49
CA VAL A 493 -4.99 -2.72 11.82
C VAL A 493 -5.33 -1.59 12.77
N ARG A 494 -5.48 -1.90 14.06
CA ARG A 494 -5.45 -0.87 15.08
C ARG A 494 -4.03 -0.33 15.13
N LYS A 495 -3.88 0.99 15.10
CA LYS A 495 -2.58 1.67 15.16
C LYS A 495 -2.14 1.75 16.62
N PRO A 496 -1.05 1.07 17.00
CA PRO A 496 -0.36 1.40 18.23
C PRO A 496 0.02 2.88 18.23
N ILE A 497 0.14 3.46 19.42
CA ILE A 497 0.60 4.83 19.59
C ILE A 497 1.94 5.02 18.88
N ARG A 498 2.13 6.20 18.29
CA ARG A 498 3.33 6.55 17.49
C ARG A 498 3.53 5.72 16.21
N SER A 499 2.67 4.74 15.90
CA SER A 499 2.71 4.05 14.61
C SER A 499 2.13 4.89 13.48
N LYS A 500 2.58 4.64 12.24
CA LYS A 500 2.11 5.34 11.03
C LYS A 500 2.07 4.39 9.83
N HIS A 501 1.13 4.64 8.92
CA HIS A 501 1.09 3.98 7.61
C HIS A 501 2.05 4.68 6.64
N CYS A 502 2.95 3.92 6.02
CA CYS A 502 3.80 4.41 4.94
C CYS A 502 3.18 4.08 3.58
N SER A 503 2.66 5.07 2.87
CA SER A 503 2.08 4.87 1.53
C SER A 503 3.10 4.37 0.48
N ARG A 504 4.41 4.60 0.70
CA ARG A 504 5.47 4.10 -0.19
C ARG A 504 5.78 2.63 0.02
N CYS A 505 5.76 2.16 1.27
CA CYS A 505 6.01 0.77 1.62
C CYS A 505 4.73 -0.07 1.70
N GLY A 506 3.55 0.56 1.77
CA GLY A 506 2.26 -0.10 1.89
C GLY A 506 1.98 -0.74 3.26
N VAL A 507 2.75 -0.38 4.30
CA VAL A 507 2.68 -1.02 5.63
C VAL A 507 2.59 -0.01 6.76
N CYS A 508 1.97 -0.42 7.87
CA CYS A 508 2.04 0.27 9.15
C CYS A 508 3.33 -0.10 9.88
N VAL A 509 4.03 0.90 10.41
CA VAL A 509 5.30 0.74 11.12
C VAL A 509 5.18 1.26 12.54
N ALA A 510 5.54 0.43 13.52
CA ALA A 510 5.63 0.77 14.93
C ALA A 510 6.68 1.85 15.15
N ARG A 511 6.31 2.91 15.90
CA ARG A 511 7.13 4.11 16.14
C ARG A 511 7.88 4.56 14.88
N MET A 512 7.13 4.85 13.82
CA MET A 512 7.70 5.20 12.50
C MET A 512 8.47 6.53 12.58
N ASP A 513 9.72 6.50 12.11
CA ASP A 513 10.56 7.69 11.99
C ASP A 513 10.37 8.40 10.66
N HIS A 514 10.63 7.71 9.56
CA HIS A 514 10.38 8.19 8.21
C HIS A 514 10.51 7.05 7.20
N HIS A 515 10.19 7.33 5.94
CA HIS A 515 10.61 6.48 4.82
C HIS A 515 11.88 7.05 4.20
N CYS A 516 12.96 6.28 4.21
CA CYS A 516 14.25 6.69 3.69
C CYS A 516 14.42 6.22 2.24
N VAL A 517 14.58 7.18 1.33
CA VAL A 517 14.83 6.90 -0.10
C VAL A 517 16.19 6.27 -0.38
N TRP A 518 17.18 6.51 0.48
CA TRP A 518 18.56 6.05 0.31
C TRP A 518 18.76 4.57 0.67
N ILE A 519 17.85 4.00 1.45
CA ILE A 519 17.79 2.55 1.74
C ILE A 519 16.50 1.92 1.20
N ASN A 520 15.66 2.71 0.51
CA ASN A 520 14.35 2.34 -0.03
C ASN A 520 13.45 1.61 0.99
N ARG A 521 13.42 2.10 2.24
CA ARG A 521 12.78 1.40 3.37
C ARG A 521 12.33 2.36 4.45
N CYS A 522 11.35 1.93 5.25
CA CYS A 522 11.00 2.65 6.47
C CYS A 522 12.11 2.53 7.52
N VAL A 523 12.30 3.60 8.26
CA VAL A 523 13.03 3.62 9.52
C VAL A 523 11.99 3.68 10.63
N GLY A 524 12.02 2.72 11.55
CA GLY A 524 11.05 2.55 12.63
C GLY A 524 11.67 1.85 13.83
N PHE A 525 10.83 1.44 14.80
CA PHE A 525 11.27 0.95 16.10
C PHE A 525 12.43 -0.07 16.07
N ASP A 526 12.39 -1.01 15.13
CA ASP A 526 13.33 -2.14 15.08
C ASP A 526 14.65 -1.85 14.38
N ASN A 527 14.68 -0.94 13.42
CA ASN A 527 15.89 -0.64 12.64
C ASN A 527 16.45 0.78 12.85
N HIS A 528 15.79 1.64 13.62
CA HIS A 528 16.22 3.05 13.82
C HIS A 528 17.65 3.17 14.35
N ARG A 529 18.06 2.29 15.27
CA ARG A 529 19.43 2.30 15.85
C ARG A 529 20.48 1.96 14.81
N LEU A 530 20.21 0.93 14.00
CA LEU A 530 21.10 0.53 12.91
C LEU A 530 21.21 1.64 11.86
N PHE A 531 20.10 2.35 11.58
CA PHE A 531 20.11 3.52 10.71
C PHE A 531 20.98 4.66 11.26
N VAL A 532 20.94 4.94 12.57
CA VAL A 532 21.82 5.94 13.19
C VAL A 532 23.30 5.51 13.13
N VAL A 533 23.61 4.23 13.39
CA VAL A 533 24.97 3.68 13.22
C VAL A 533 25.45 3.85 11.78
N PHE A 534 24.60 3.53 10.80
CA PHE A 534 24.89 3.76 9.39
C PHE A 534 25.20 5.22 9.09
N LEU A 535 24.41 6.18 9.61
CA LEU A 535 24.69 7.61 9.43
C LEU A 535 26.02 8.06 10.06
N VAL A 536 26.35 7.57 11.24
CA VAL A 536 27.64 7.85 11.91
C VAL A 536 28.80 7.33 11.07
N LEU A 537 28.74 6.06 10.65
CA LEU A 537 29.75 5.45 9.80
C LEU A 537 29.89 6.21 8.47
N HIS A 538 28.78 6.67 7.89
CA HIS A 538 28.77 7.46 6.66
C HIS A 538 29.46 8.82 6.84
N CYS A 539 29.25 9.50 7.98
CA CYS A 539 29.96 10.75 8.28
C CYS A 539 31.46 10.52 8.45
N ILE A 540 31.85 9.48 9.19
CA ILE A 540 33.26 9.14 9.42
C ILE A 540 33.96 8.80 8.10
N ILE A 541 33.34 7.97 7.27
CA ILE A 541 33.97 7.53 6.02
C ILE A 541 34.12 8.68 5.03
N ILE A 542 33.11 9.55 4.88
CA ILE A 542 33.24 10.73 4.02
C ILE A 542 34.30 11.70 4.57
N ALA A 543 34.36 11.91 5.89
CA ALA A 543 35.42 12.72 6.49
C ALA A 543 36.81 12.15 6.18
N GLY A 544 36.97 10.82 6.26
CA GLY A 544 38.20 10.12 5.89
C GLY A 544 38.58 10.34 4.42
N PHE A 545 37.64 10.17 3.50
CA PHE A 545 37.86 10.43 2.07
C PHE A 545 38.19 11.90 1.78
N VAL A 546 37.50 12.85 2.41
CA VAL A 546 37.80 14.29 2.29
C VAL A 546 39.20 14.60 2.81
N ALA A 547 39.59 14.03 3.95
CA ALA A 547 40.93 14.20 4.51
C ALA A 547 42.01 13.65 3.57
N LEU A 548 41.82 12.44 3.03
CA LEU A 548 42.71 11.85 2.04
C LEU A 548 42.81 12.71 0.77
N SER A 549 41.70 13.20 0.24
CA SER A 549 41.70 14.09 -0.93
C SER A 549 42.43 15.41 -0.65
N ILE A 550 42.28 15.99 0.55
CA ILE A 550 43.03 17.19 0.95
C ILE A 550 44.52 16.89 1.05
N LEU A 551 44.92 15.77 1.67
CA LEU A 551 46.33 15.37 1.78
C LEU A 551 46.95 15.18 0.39
N THR A 552 46.25 14.49 -0.52
CA THR A 552 46.69 14.35 -1.91
C THR A 552 46.81 15.69 -2.62
N LEU A 553 45.84 16.60 -2.43
CA LEU A 553 45.87 17.92 -3.05
C LEU A 553 47.04 18.78 -2.52
N VAL A 554 47.29 18.75 -1.21
CA VAL A 554 48.40 19.48 -0.58
C VAL A 554 49.73 18.95 -1.10
N ASP A 555 49.90 17.62 -1.15
CA ASP A 555 51.11 16.98 -1.67
C ASP A 555 51.40 17.41 -3.12
N VAL A 556 50.39 17.39 -3.98
CA VAL A 556 50.49 17.84 -5.37
C VAL A 556 50.88 19.32 -5.47
N ILE A 557 50.26 20.20 -4.68
CA ILE A 557 50.57 21.63 -4.71
C ILE A 557 52.01 21.92 -4.24
N VAL A 558 52.48 21.16 -3.25
CA VAL A 558 53.78 21.35 -2.60
C VAL A 558 54.92 20.72 -3.41
N HIS A 559 54.76 19.51 -3.92
CA HIS A 559 55.83 18.72 -4.54
C HIS A 559 55.98 18.92 -6.06
N ASP A 560 54.95 19.41 -6.76
CA ASP A 560 55.02 19.64 -8.22
C ASP A 560 55.76 20.96 -8.61
N GLY A 561 56.76 21.34 -7.82
CA GLY A 561 57.97 21.98 -8.37
C GLY A 561 58.24 23.47 -8.14
N LYS A 562 57.33 24.29 -7.60
CA LYS A 562 57.66 25.68 -7.18
C LYS A 562 56.81 26.11 -5.98
N LYS A 563 57.46 26.54 -4.89
CA LYS A 563 56.82 27.17 -3.73
C LYS A 563 55.91 28.31 -4.21
N PRO A 564 54.63 28.37 -3.83
CA PRO A 564 53.78 29.51 -4.20
C PRO A 564 54.35 30.77 -3.55
N ALA A 565 54.64 31.79 -4.34
CA ALA A 565 55.12 33.08 -3.85
C ALA A 565 53.94 34.00 -3.50
N SER A 566 52.74 33.74 -4.04
CA SER A 566 51.51 34.49 -3.78
C SER A 566 50.23 33.67 -3.96
N ALA A 567 49.10 34.16 -3.43
CA ALA A 567 47.78 33.56 -3.65
C ALA A 567 47.33 33.54 -5.13
N MET A 568 47.94 34.36 -6.01
CA MET A 568 47.65 34.35 -7.45
C MET A 568 48.31 33.20 -8.21
N ASP A 569 49.43 32.66 -7.72
CA ASP A 569 50.12 31.53 -8.36
C ASP A 569 49.30 30.24 -8.31
N VAL A 570 48.37 30.15 -7.36
CA VAL A 570 47.41 29.05 -7.24
C VAL A 570 46.49 29.01 -8.48
N TRP A 571 46.03 30.17 -8.97
CA TRP A 571 45.12 30.25 -10.10
C TRP A 571 45.74 29.78 -11.43
N ILE A 572 47.05 29.96 -11.60
CA ILE A 572 47.80 29.52 -12.78
C ILE A 572 47.93 27.99 -12.82
N LYS A 573 47.94 27.33 -11.65
CA LYS A 573 48.05 25.86 -11.55
C LYS A 573 46.70 25.12 -11.70
N ILE A 574 45.57 25.83 -11.65
CA ILE A 574 44.23 25.23 -11.73
C ILE A 574 44.04 24.37 -12.99
N PRO A 575 44.43 24.78 -14.21
CA PRO A 575 44.26 23.95 -15.40
C PRO A 575 45.01 22.61 -15.33
N GLY A 576 46.26 22.60 -14.84
CA GLY A 576 47.03 21.35 -14.70
C GLY A 576 46.51 20.43 -13.59
N LEU A 577 45.96 21.00 -12.51
CA LEU A 577 45.32 20.25 -11.44
C LEU A 577 44.02 19.60 -11.91
N VAL A 578 43.25 20.36 -12.70
CA VAL A 578 42.08 19.89 -13.44
C VAL A 578 42.54 18.73 -14.33
N ASP A 579 43.47 18.91 -15.27
CA ASP A 579 43.83 17.86 -16.23
C ASP A 579 44.42 16.57 -15.60
N ASN A 580 45.17 16.67 -14.50
CA ASN A 580 45.93 15.54 -13.95
C ASN A 580 45.39 14.97 -12.62
N HIS A 581 44.46 15.66 -11.95
CA HIS A 581 43.95 15.30 -10.61
C HIS A 581 42.43 15.46 -10.48
N LEU A 582 41.71 15.44 -11.60
CA LEU A 582 40.25 15.55 -11.68
C LEU A 582 39.50 14.63 -10.70
N LEU A 583 39.90 13.35 -10.58
CA LEU A 583 39.28 12.42 -9.62
C LEU A 583 39.32 12.94 -8.18
N VAL A 584 40.47 13.48 -7.75
CA VAL A 584 40.65 14.03 -6.40
C VAL A 584 39.72 15.23 -6.19
N LEU A 585 39.61 16.09 -7.20
CA LEU A 585 38.73 17.27 -7.18
C LEU A 585 37.25 16.90 -7.16
N VAL A 586 36.82 15.86 -7.87
CA VAL A 586 35.44 15.37 -7.86
C VAL A 586 35.09 14.79 -6.49
N VAL A 587 35.96 13.96 -5.92
CA VAL A 587 35.75 13.38 -4.57
C VAL A 587 35.69 14.49 -3.53
N LEU A 588 36.58 15.47 -3.58
CA LEU A 588 36.57 16.60 -2.66
C LEU A 588 35.32 17.48 -2.84
N GLY A 589 34.99 17.80 -4.09
CA GLY A 589 33.87 18.67 -4.45
C GLY A 589 32.50 18.11 -4.09
N TRP A 590 32.32 16.78 -4.15
CA TRP A 590 31.11 16.12 -3.67
C TRP A 590 31.17 15.77 -2.18
N GLY A 591 32.33 15.31 -1.71
CA GLY A 591 32.54 14.85 -0.34
C GLY A 591 32.26 15.93 0.69
N PHE A 592 32.68 17.18 0.43
CA PHE A 592 32.45 18.28 1.36
C PHE A 592 30.95 18.60 1.54
N PRO A 593 30.16 18.93 0.49
CA PRO A 593 28.70 19.13 0.64
C PRO A 593 27.99 17.91 1.24
N ALA A 594 28.35 16.69 0.84
CA ALA A 594 27.75 15.47 1.37
C ALA A 594 28.01 15.32 2.87
N PHE A 595 29.23 15.61 3.34
CA PHE A 595 29.57 15.58 4.77
C PHE A 595 28.72 16.56 5.58
N PHE A 596 28.56 17.81 5.13
CA PHE A 596 27.72 18.79 5.83
C PHE A 596 26.26 18.37 5.88
N ALA A 597 25.70 17.89 4.76
CA ALA A 597 24.33 17.44 4.69
C ALA A 597 24.07 16.25 5.65
N LEU A 598 24.97 15.27 5.67
CA LEU A 598 24.86 14.10 6.56
C LEU A 598 25.02 14.49 8.03
N THR A 599 25.92 15.43 8.34
CA THR A 599 26.12 15.89 9.72
C THR A 599 24.86 16.61 10.25
N ILE A 600 24.18 17.39 9.41
CA ILE A 600 22.89 18.00 9.76
C ILE A 600 21.83 16.93 10.03
N MET A 601 21.73 15.91 9.16
CA MET A 601 20.79 14.80 9.35
C MET A 601 21.09 13.99 10.62
N LEU A 602 22.37 13.69 10.88
CA LEU A 602 22.81 12.97 12.07
C LEU A 602 22.50 13.77 13.34
N LYS A 603 22.80 15.08 13.33
CA LYS A 603 22.47 15.98 14.43
C LYS A 603 20.97 15.95 14.73
N GLN A 604 20.13 16.06 13.70
CA GLN A 604 18.66 16.01 13.87
C GLN A 604 18.19 14.69 14.48
N GLN A 605 18.74 13.56 14.03
CA GLN A 605 18.41 12.23 14.56
C GLN A 605 18.84 12.09 16.04
N LEU A 606 20.04 12.56 16.39
CA LEU A 606 20.55 12.51 17.77
C LEU A 606 19.77 13.45 18.71
N GLU A 607 19.44 14.67 18.27
CA GLU A 607 18.62 15.60 19.03
C GLU A 607 17.20 15.05 19.27
N ASN A 608 16.62 14.39 18.27
CA ASN A 608 15.31 13.76 18.41
C ASN A 608 15.37 12.54 19.33
N ALA A 609 16.40 11.69 19.21
CA ALA A 609 16.63 10.59 20.14
C ALA A 609 16.81 11.09 21.58
N ALA A 610 17.54 12.18 21.78
CA ALA A 610 17.71 12.84 23.08
C ALA A 610 16.42 13.44 23.64
N LYS A 611 15.39 13.66 22.81
CA LYS A 611 14.04 14.09 23.22
C LYS A 611 13.04 12.93 23.23
N ASN A 612 13.47 11.69 22.97
CA ASN A 612 12.58 10.53 22.74
C ASN A 612 11.49 10.80 21.68
N MET A 613 11.87 11.47 20.60
CA MET A 613 11.00 11.78 19.47
C MET A 613 11.51 11.14 18.20
N THR A 614 10.60 10.93 17.25
CA THR A 614 10.95 10.64 15.87
C THR A 614 10.99 11.92 15.03
N VAL A 615 11.66 11.89 13.88
CA VAL A 615 11.64 12.99 12.89
C VAL A 615 10.21 13.28 12.43
N ASN A 616 9.42 12.23 12.18
CA ASN A 616 8.01 12.40 11.84
C ASN A 616 7.25 13.12 12.97
N GLU A 617 7.48 12.80 14.24
CA GLU A 617 6.90 13.52 15.37
C GLU A 617 7.38 14.96 15.46
N ALA A 618 8.67 15.21 15.29
CA ALA A 618 9.24 16.56 15.31
C ALA A 618 8.62 17.49 14.26
N ILE A 619 8.38 16.97 13.05
CA ILE A 619 7.78 17.74 11.96
C ILE A 619 6.26 17.88 12.14
N ASN A 620 5.59 16.81 12.64
CA ASN A 620 4.14 16.69 12.59
C ASN A 620 3.44 16.77 13.95
N TRP A 621 4.12 17.23 15.00
CA TRP A 621 3.65 17.21 16.39
C TRP A 621 2.24 17.81 16.58
N ARG A 622 1.88 18.87 15.84
CA ARG A 622 0.55 19.50 15.92
C ARG A 622 -0.60 18.57 15.56
N ARG A 623 -0.32 17.54 14.74
CA ARG A 623 -1.30 16.53 14.31
C ARG A 623 -1.52 15.43 15.34
N TYR A 624 -0.71 15.38 16.40
CA TYR A 624 -0.74 14.30 17.37
C TYR A 624 -1.27 14.81 18.71
N ALA A 625 -2.44 14.31 19.11
CA ALA A 625 -3.11 14.70 20.35
C ALA A 625 -2.17 14.52 21.57
N TYR A 626 -1.39 13.43 21.61
CA TYR A 626 -0.42 13.17 22.69
C TYR A 626 0.82 14.08 22.69
N LEU A 627 1.00 14.95 21.68
CA LEU A 627 2.07 15.98 21.64
C LEU A 627 1.51 17.41 21.62
N ASN A 628 0.20 17.56 21.42
CA ASN A 628 -0.49 18.82 21.34
C ASN A 628 -1.19 19.09 22.68
N GLY A 629 -0.65 20.02 23.48
CA GLY A 629 -1.11 20.26 24.86
C GLY A 629 -2.54 20.79 25.01
N SER A 630 -3.23 21.17 23.93
CA SER A 630 -4.61 21.68 23.96
C SER A 630 -5.66 20.72 23.38
N GLY A 631 -5.26 19.57 22.81
CA GLY A 631 -6.16 18.65 22.10
C GLY A 631 -6.74 19.18 20.76
N GLU A 632 -6.76 20.50 20.53
CA GLU A 632 -7.28 21.11 19.31
C GLU A 632 -6.22 21.36 18.21
N PRO A 633 -6.47 21.00 16.93
CA PRO A 633 -5.49 21.07 15.85
C PRO A 633 -4.92 22.48 15.49
N ASN A 634 -5.47 23.58 16.01
CA ASN A 634 -5.12 24.95 15.58
C ASN A 634 -5.00 25.99 16.72
N SER A 635 -4.99 25.56 17.98
CA SER A 635 -4.71 26.46 19.11
C SER A 635 -3.22 26.86 19.13
N PRO A 636 -2.82 28.04 19.64
CA PRO A 636 -1.43 28.43 19.86
C PRO A 636 -0.76 27.62 21.00
N SER A 637 -0.96 26.30 20.99
CA SER A 637 -0.47 25.39 22.02
C SER A 637 1.04 25.18 21.89
N LYS A 638 1.70 24.99 23.03
CA LYS A 638 3.10 24.57 23.10
C LYS A 638 3.16 23.05 22.99
N MET A 639 4.15 22.54 22.28
CA MET A 639 4.42 21.10 22.21
C MET A 639 4.66 20.52 23.62
N LYS A 640 3.89 19.50 24.02
CA LYS A 640 4.05 18.77 25.28
C LYS A 640 4.54 17.36 24.95
N ASN A 641 5.83 17.10 25.13
CA ASN A 641 6.39 15.77 24.89
C ASN A 641 6.35 14.91 26.16
N VAL A 642 5.35 14.04 26.25
CA VAL A 642 5.14 13.13 27.39
C VAL A 642 6.17 11.99 27.48
N PHE A 643 6.94 11.76 26.42
CA PHE A 643 7.96 10.71 26.36
C PHE A 643 9.36 11.19 26.76
N ASP A 644 9.55 12.49 26.96
CA ASP A 644 10.85 13.08 27.29
C ASP A 644 11.20 12.91 28.77
N ARG A 645 12.29 12.21 29.07
CA ARG A 645 12.84 12.03 30.43
C ARG A 645 14.18 12.73 30.62
N GLY A 646 14.54 13.62 29.70
CA GLY A 646 15.85 14.24 29.64
C GLY A 646 16.86 13.47 28.77
N PRO A 647 17.89 14.15 28.26
CA PRO A 647 18.75 13.65 27.19
C PRO A 647 19.49 12.37 27.53
N CYS A 648 20.04 12.26 28.74
CA CYS A 648 20.80 11.08 29.15
C CYS A 648 19.94 9.82 29.27
N ALA A 649 18.75 9.96 29.87
CA ALA A 649 17.80 8.85 30.02
C ALA A 649 17.28 8.39 28.66
N ASN A 650 16.86 9.33 27.82
CA ASN A 650 16.31 9.05 26.49
C ASN A 650 17.35 8.38 25.57
N LEU A 651 18.60 8.86 25.57
CA LEU A 651 19.67 8.23 24.79
C LEU A 651 20.01 6.83 25.30
N SER A 652 20.11 6.64 26.61
CA SER A 652 20.34 5.32 27.21
C SER A 652 19.25 4.34 26.78
N GLU A 653 17.99 4.75 26.82
CA GLU A 653 16.83 3.97 26.42
C GLU A 653 16.82 3.69 24.89
N PHE A 654 17.15 4.70 24.08
CA PHE A 654 17.30 4.61 22.64
C PHE A 654 18.44 3.68 22.19
N TRP A 655 19.43 3.38 23.02
CA TRP A 655 20.48 2.42 22.68
C TRP A 655 20.27 1.05 23.33
N ARG A 656 19.94 0.99 24.63
CA ARG A 656 19.86 -0.27 25.40
C ARG A 656 18.58 -1.08 25.23
N ARG A 657 17.50 -0.50 24.69
CA ARG A 657 16.15 -1.11 24.64
C ARG A 657 15.62 -1.46 26.03
N SER A 658 16.09 -0.75 27.06
CA SER A 658 15.72 -1.00 28.44
C SER A 658 15.23 0.29 29.07
N GLY A 659 14.07 0.25 29.72
CA GLY A 659 13.45 1.40 30.35
C GLY A 659 11.92 1.37 30.23
N PRO A 660 11.22 2.29 30.89
CA PRO A 660 9.76 2.30 30.92
C PRO A 660 9.11 2.66 29.56
N TYR A 661 9.83 3.31 28.63
CA TYR A 661 9.36 3.77 27.31
C TYR A 661 10.09 3.14 26.12
N ALA A 662 11.09 2.27 26.36
CA ALA A 662 11.66 1.32 25.40
C ALA A 662 10.86 0.01 25.36
N ARG A 663 9.54 0.10 25.52
CA ARG A 663 8.64 -1.03 25.32
C ARG A 663 8.51 -1.31 23.84
N ASP A 664 8.11 -2.54 23.54
CA ASP A 664 7.71 -2.88 22.19
C ASP A 664 6.48 -2.06 21.79
N TYR A 665 6.61 -1.23 20.74
CA TYR A 665 5.52 -0.36 20.27
C TYR A 665 4.54 -1.08 19.35
N HIS A 666 4.63 -2.40 19.20
CA HIS A 666 3.63 -3.18 18.47
C HIS A 666 2.28 -3.26 19.20
N ASP A 667 2.24 -3.15 20.53
CA ASP A 667 1.01 -3.36 21.33
C ASP A 667 0.70 -2.22 22.32
N VAL A 668 1.33 -1.05 22.17
CA VAL A 668 1.10 0.10 23.04
C VAL A 668 0.14 1.06 22.35
N PHE A 669 -1.04 1.33 22.93
CA PHE A 669 -2.06 2.19 22.30
C PHE A 669 -2.22 3.56 22.99
N GLU A 670 -1.68 3.72 24.20
CA GLU A 670 -1.84 4.94 25.00
C GLU A 670 -0.51 5.60 25.37
N ALA A 671 -0.59 6.90 25.69
CA ALA A 671 0.56 7.68 26.10
C ALA A 671 0.81 7.53 27.61
N PRO A 672 2.07 7.54 28.06
CA PRO A 672 2.39 7.57 29.48
C PRO A 672 1.72 8.76 30.19
N GLY A 673 0.91 8.47 31.21
CA GLY A 673 0.19 9.48 32.00
C GLY A 673 -1.33 9.54 31.78
N SER A 674 -1.88 8.92 30.74
CA SER A 674 -3.35 8.84 30.52
C SER A 674 -4.08 8.12 31.65
N LEU A 675 -3.49 7.05 32.18
CA LEU A 675 -4.04 6.27 33.29
C LEU A 675 -3.95 6.99 34.65
N ALA A 676 -2.89 7.78 34.88
CA ALA A 676 -2.71 8.51 36.14
C ALA A 676 -3.58 9.78 36.23
N GLU A 677 -3.87 10.43 35.10
CA GLU A 677 -4.86 11.52 35.04
C GLU A 677 -6.30 10.97 35.09
N ALA A 678 -6.56 9.74 34.62
CA ALA A 678 -7.85 9.07 34.81
C ALA A 678 -8.10 8.67 36.28
N GLU A 679 -7.10 8.11 36.98
CA GLU A 679 -7.19 7.79 38.41
C GLU A 679 -7.21 9.04 39.31
N ALA A 680 -6.63 10.17 38.87
CA ALA A 680 -6.68 11.44 39.61
C ALA A 680 -7.94 12.27 39.33
N ALA A 681 -8.58 12.08 38.16
CA ALA A 681 -9.89 12.68 37.85
C ALA A 681 -11.04 11.93 38.54
N ASP A 682 -10.88 10.63 38.76
CA ASP A 682 -11.82 9.78 39.51
C ASP A 682 -11.41 9.71 40.99
N GLY A 683 -11.42 10.87 41.65
CA GLY A 683 -11.38 10.98 43.10
C GLY A 683 -12.65 10.47 43.80
N GLN A 684 -13.31 9.45 43.25
CA GLN A 684 -14.31 8.64 43.94
C GLN A 684 -13.98 7.16 43.74
N PRO A 685 -13.95 6.36 44.82
CA PRO A 685 -13.60 4.96 44.71
C PRO A 685 -14.75 4.24 43.99
N LEU A 686 -14.49 3.74 42.78
CA LEU A 686 -15.35 2.74 42.13
C LEU A 686 -15.17 1.39 42.83
N HIS A 687 -15.72 1.30 44.04
CA HIS A 687 -16.09 0.04 44.64
C HIS A 687 -17.38 -0.44 43.95
N GLY A 688 -17.22 -1.44 43.09
CA GLY A 688 -18.24 -2.45 42.82
C GLY A 688 -19.49 -2.03 42.03
N SER A 689 -19.58 -2.51 40.79
CA SER A 689 -20.85 -3.02 40.25
C SER A 689 -20.63 -3.75 38.92
N ILE A 690 -20.05 -4.95 39.02
CA ILE A 690 -20.51 -6.08 38.22
C ILE A 690 -21.80 -6.53 38.89
N GLN A 691 -22.94 -6.01 38.45
CA GLN A 691 -24.25 -6.66 38.42
C GLN A 691 -25.33 -5.62 38.17
N GLN A 692 -26.18 -5.95 37.18
CA GLN A 692 -27.51 -5.40 36.93
C GLN A 692 -27.57 -3.94 36.45
N ALA A 693 -27.62 -3.77 35.13
CA ALA A 693 -28.83 -3.35 34.42
C ALA A 693 -28.66 -3.65 32.93
#